data_AF-A0A1H6F9W2-F1
#
_entry.id   AF-A0A1H6F9W2-F1
#
_cell.length_a   1.000
_cell.length_b   1.000
_cell.length_c   1.000
_cell.angle_alpha   90.00
_cell.angle_beta   90.00
_cell.angle_gamma   90.00
#
_symmetry.space_group_name_H-M   'P 1'
#
loop_
_entity.id
_entity.type
_entity.pdbx_description
1 polymer ?
#
loop_
_entity_poly.entity_id
_entity_poly.type
_entity_poly.pdbx_seq_one_letter_code
_entity_poly.pdbx_strand_id
1 'polypeptide(L)'
;MSSRETQATILIVDDALLNLAFASEVLTKNGYQVLLARSGIEALKIATKQMPDLILLDINMPEWDGFETCRRIKRESLLTPIPIIFFSTLKTASDRLLAFDVGAVDYVDKPCEKEELLARVRTHVNLYLLTRQLQTEKKRAEAANITKSQFLANMSHELRTPLNAIIGYSEMLYEDAEEREIEDFPQDLNKIQTAANHLLSLINDILDLSKIESGKMALSLETFALKDLIQDIHAPAKMLAGKKNNQLEIIGADEVKEIHADRMKLRQILFNLLSNSAKFTEAGLIRLNIQCQAKQISFQVSDDGIGMTPQQRCRLFQPFTQADSSTTRRYGGTGLGLAISREFTEMMGGKLQVESHFGEGTTFTLQLPLQVVEDKNLEKLSTALPESVNKQASQSPQQNESNESIVVLCHEEEKERKLLYDKLSQQGYAVACAENEETCWKLSNKLNPDALIFKSLSAELQDRFKTSKKLSGMPLLEIPDKVSNHGPNDTQCHLKPITQQQLSEVLRQYGLEHSKAGQNTLMVVEDDMILRELTIDMLEDANWSVLSAENGRMALQHLHETKNLPALILLDLSMPVMDGYEFLIRLRANPQWQILPVVVLTSNPLTAEEKDKLMGCVNGVLSKKDYNHHDLFEHLHQNLNELIKDNQAPENLAENIENFFSQPLLSEVLGKVK
;
A
#
# COMPACT_ATOMS: atom_id res chain seq x y z
N MET A 1 32.62 -28.34 1.40
CA MET A 1 32.22 -29.15 2.57
C MET A 1 30.70 -29.26 2.55
N SER A 2 30.12 -30.42 2.85
CA SER A 2 28.65 -30.53 2.90
C SER A 2 28.14 -29.77 4.11
N SER A 3 27.32 -28.75 3.89
CA SER A 3 26.36 -28.29 4.90
C SER A 3 25.49 -29.47 5.33
N ARG A 4 25.15 -29.55 6.61
CA ARG A 4 24.05 -30.39 7.06
C ARG A 4 22.76 -29.66 6.68
N GLU A 5 22.11 -30.09 5.61
CA GLU A 5 20.73 -29.70 5.36
C GLU A 5 19.89 -30.20 6.55
N THR A 6 19.16 -29.29 7.18
CA THR A 6 18.25 -29.62 8.27
C THR A 6 17.15 -30.52 7.72
N GLN A 7 17.09 -31.77 8.17
CA GLN A 7 16.10 -32.73 7.67
C GLN A 7 14.70 -32.23 8.03
N ALA A 8 13.88 -31.95 7.00
CA ALA A 8 12.53 -31.42 7.20
C ALA A 8 11.72 -32.38 8.09
N THR A 9 11.02 -31.82 9.06
CA THR A 9 10.36 -32.58 10.13
C THR A 9 8.88 -32.77 9.80
N ILE A 10 8.44 -34.02 9.72
CA ILE A 10 7.06 -34.39 9.38
C ILE A 10 6.39 -35.03 10.59
N LEU A 11 5.23 -34.49 10.98
CA LEU A 11 4.37 -35.09 12.00
C LEU A 11 3.35 -36.02 11.33
N ILE A 12 3.33 -37.30 11.69
CA ILE A 12 2.35 -38.28 11.24
C ILE A 12 1.35 -38.53 12.36
N VAL A 13 0.07 -38.39 12.08
CA VAL A 13 -1.04 -38.50 13.04
C VAL A 13 -2.00 -39.58 12.59
N ASP A 14 -2.08 -40.69 13.33
CA ASP A 14 -2.90 -41.86 12.99
C ASP A 14 -3.08 -42.75 14.23
N ASP A 15 -4.29 -43.23 14.50
CA ASP A 15 -4.54 -44.08 15.66
C ASP A 15 -4.02 -45.52 15.44
N ALA A 16 -4.01 -45.98 14.18
CA ALA A 16 -3.63 -47.32 13.77
C ALA A 16 -2.12 -47.45 13.57
N LEU A 17 -1.48 -48.24 14.45
CA LEU A 17 -0.03 -48.47 14.48
C LEU A 17 0.57 -48.94 13.14
N LEU A 18 -0.21 -49.64 12.30
CA LEU A 18 0.21 -50.10 10.97
C LEU A 18 0.43 -48.93 9.99
N ASN A 19 -0.45 -47.91 10.03
CA ASN A 19 -0.34 -46.74 9.17
C ASN A 19 0.86 -45.87 9.58
N LEU A 20 1.02 -45.64 10.90
CA LEU A 20 2.20 -44.96 11.46
C LEU A 20 3.49 -45.66 11.06
N ALA A 21 3.55 -46.99 11.18
CA ALA A 21 4.73 -47.77 10.81
C ALA A 21 5.05 -47.65 9.31
N PHE A 22 4.05 -47.78 8.43
CA PHE A 22 4.22 -47.64 6.98
C PHE A 22 4.73 -46.25 6.59
N ALA A 23 4.04 -45.18 7.00
CA ALA A 23 4.40 -43.83 6.62
C ALA A 23 5.74 -43.40 7.23
N SER A 24 6.03 -43.81 8.48
CA SER A 24 7.32 -43.57 9.12
C SER A 24 8.47 -44.29 8.41
N GLU A 25 8.29 -45.56 8.01
CA GLU A 25 9.31 -46.30 7.24
C GLU A 25 9.60 -45.61 5.90
N VAL A 26 8.56 -45.19 5.17
CA VAL A 26 8.67 -44.53 3.87
C VAL A 26 9.40 -43.18 4.00
N LEU A 27 9.01 -42.33 4.94
CA LEU A 27 9.58 -40.99 5.10
C LEU A 27 10.99 -41.02 5.69
N THR A 28 11.24 -41.84 6.72
CA THR A 28 12.57 -41.95 7.34
C THR A 28 13.62 -42.46 6.33
N LYS A 29 13.25 -43.43 5.47
CA LYS A 29 14.14 -43.93 4.41
C LYS A 29 14.47 -42.89 3.33
N ASN A 30 13.66 -41.84 3.19
CA ASN A 30 13.87 -40.73 2.25
C ASN A 30 14.46 -39.48 2.92
N GLY A 31 14.96 -39.59 4.15
CA GLY A 31 15.73 -38.53 4.80
C GLY A 31 14.91 -37.45 5.50
N TYR A 32 13.62 -37.68 5.74
CA TYR A 32 12.80 -36.82 6.60
C TYR A 32 12.96 -37.20 8.07
N GLN A 33 12.91 -36.21 8.97
CA GLN A 33 12.75 -36.47 10.40
C GLN A 33 11.27 -36.72 10.69
N VAL A 34 10.93 -37.81 11.38
CA VAL A 34 9.54 -38.21 11.63
C VAL A 34 9.16 -38.03 13.10
N LEU A 35 8.04 -37.35 13.35
CA LEU A 35 7.33 -37.31 14.62
C LEU A 35 6.02 -38.10 14.49
N LEU A 36 5.57 -38.71 15.58
CA LEU A 36 4.37 -39.56 15.59
C LEU A 36 3.38 -39.06 16.65
N ALA A 37 2.09 -39.08 16.31
CA ALA A 37 0.96 -38.85 17.21
C ALA A 37 -0.15 -39.88 16.95
N ARG A 38 -0.90 -40.24 18.00
CA ARG A 38 -1.97 -41.24 17.96
C ARG A 38 -3.38 -40.68 18.12
N SER A 39 -3.50 -39.37 18.36
CA SER A 39 -4.76 -38.62 18.31
C SER A 39 -4.51 -37.15 18.01
N GLY A 40 -5.56 -36.41 17.64
CA GLY A 40 -5.48 -34.97 17.41
C GLY A 40 -4.98 -34.15 18.61
N ILE A 41 -5.23 -34.62 19.84
CA ILE A 41 -4.77 -33.97 21.07
C ILE A 41 -3.25 -34.08 21.20
N GLU A 42 -2.68 -35.23 20.84
CA GLU A 42 -1.23 -35.43 20.83
C GLU A 42 -0.59 -34.66 19.66
N ALA A 43 -1.22 -34.65 18.49
CA ALA A 43 -0.75 -33.93 17.32
C ALA A 43 -0.59 -32.43 17.58
N LEU A 44 -1.61 -31.77 18.15
CA LEU A 44 -1.54 -30.34 18.48
C LEU A 44 -0.39 -30.05 19.46
N LYS A 45 -0.26 -30.85 20.53
CA LYS A 45 0.82 -30.70 21.53
C LYS A 45 2.21 -30.87 20.92
N ILE A 46 2.38 -31.78 19.96
CA ILE A 46 3.66 -31.98 19.27
C ILE A 46 3.91 -30.86 18.25
N ALA A 47 2.89 -30.42 17.52
CA ALA A 47 2.99 -29.33 16.56
C ALA A 47 3.42 -28.02 17.23
N THR A 48 2.73 -27.58 18.29
CA THR A 48 3.10 -26.37 19.06
C THR A 48 4.51 -26.44 19.66
N LYS A 49 4.98 -27.65 20.05
CA LYS A 49 6.28 -27.81 20.70
C LYS A 49 7.47 -27.99 19.74
N GLN A 50 7.24 -28.58 18.56
CA GLN A 50 8.31 -28.97 17.63
C GLN A 50 8.24 -28.33 16.25
N MET A 51 7.17 -27.60 15.92
CA MET A 51 7.02 -26.81 14.69
C MET A 51 7.39 -27.60 13.41
N PRO A 52 6.70 -28.71 13.09
CA PRO A 52 6.99 -29.52 11.91
C PRO A 52 6.82 -28.72 10.61
N ASP A 53 7.57 -29.09 9.57
CA ASP A 53 7.48 -28.50 8.24
C ASP A 53 6.31 -29.08 7.41
N LEU A 54 5.71 -30.20 7.83
CA LEU A 54 4.49 -30.78 7.27
C LEU A 54 3.79 -31.70 8.27
N ILE A 55 2.46 -31.82 8.16
CA ILE A 55 1.63 -32.75 8.95
C ILE A 55 0.88 -33.71 8.01
N LEU A 56 1.10 -35.01 8.18
CA LEU A 56 0.26 -36.08 7.63
C LEU A 56 -0.80 -36.46 8.67
N LEU A 57 -2.08 -36.37 8.30
CA LEU A 57 -3.19 -36.46 9.26
C LEU A 57 -4.25 -37.46 8.79
N ASP A 58 -4.48 -38.54 9.53
CA ASP A 58 -5.66 -39.39 9.30
C ASP A 58 -6.95 -38.68 9.75
N ILE A 59 -8.08 -39.08 9.16
CA ILE A 59 -9.40 -38.49 9.42
C ILE A 59 -10.19 -39.28 10.46
N ASN A 60 -10.09 -40.61 10.46
CA ASN A 60 -10.99 -41.53 11.16
C ASN A 60 -10.48 -41.89 12.57
N MET A 61 -10.00 -40.88 13.30
CA MET A 61 -9.42 -41.04 14.65
C MET A 61 -10.46 -40.92 15.77
N PRO A 62 -10.24 -41.56 16.94
CA PRO A 62 -11.05 -41.35 18.14
C PRO A 62 -10.81 -39.96 18.78
N GLU A 63 -11.75 -39.54 19.61
CA GLU A 63 -11.81 -38.23 20.31
C GLU A 63 -11.95 -37.03 19.35
N TRP A 64 -10.89 -36.73 18.60
CA TRP A 64 -10.82 -35.63 17.62
C TRP A 64 -10.52 -36.23 16.26
N ASP A 65 -11.48 -36.12 15.34
CA ASP A 65 -11.27 -36.50 13.94
C ASP A 65 -10.20 -35.61 13.27
N GLY A 66 -9.75 -36.01 12.08
CA GLY A 66 -8.75 -35.23 11.34
C GLY A 66 -9.25 -33.83 10.95
N PHE A 67 -10.54 -33.66 10.66
CA PHE A 67 -11.08 -32.36 10.25
C PHE A 67 -11.03 -31.36 11.41
N GLU A 68 -11.40 -31.76 12.62
CA GLU A 68 -11.35 -30.95 13.83
C GLU A 68 -9.90 -30.75 14.31
N THR A 69 -9.04 -31.76 14.15
CA THR A 69 -7.59 -31.63 14.40
C THR A 69 -6.99 -30.57 13.47
N CYS A 70 -7.31 -30.60 12.18
CA CYS A 70 -6.89 -29.59 11.20
C CYS A 70 -7.43 -28.20 11.58
N ARG A 71 -8.74 -28.08 11.87
CA ARG A 71 -9.36 -26.81 12.31
C ARG A 71 -8.71 -26.22 13.56
N ARG A 72 -8.24 -27.03 14.51
CA ARG A 72 -7.52 -26.52 15.70
C ARG A 72 -6.09 -26.10 15.39
N ILE A 73 -5.35 -26.90 14.63
CA ILE A 73 -3.98 -26.54 14.22
C ILE A 73 -3.98 -25.27 13.34
N LYS A 74 -5.01 -25.06 12.50
CA LYS A 74 -5.18 -23.85 11.68
C LYS A 74 -5.78 -22.63 12.41
N ARG A 75 -6.07 -22.72 13.71
CA ARG A 75 -6.43 -21.57 14.56
C ARG A 75 -5.23 -20.98 15.31
N GLU A 76 -4.19 -21.78 15.53
CA GLU A 76 -2.96 -21.32 16.17
C GLU A 76 -2.11 -20.55 15.15
N SER A 77 -2.00 -19.22 15.29
CA SER A 77 -1.33 -18.34 14.30
C SER A 77 0.08 -18.82 13.88
N LEU A 78 0.85 -19.40 14.81
CA LEU A 78 2.18 -19.97 14.53
C LEU A 78 2.14 -21.26 13.70
N LEU A 79 1.05 -22.04 13.76
CA LEU A 79 0.90 -23.32 13.06
C LEU A 79 0.07 -23.22 11.77
N THR A 80 -0.76 -22.19 11.61
CA THR A 80 -1.55 -21.93 10.40
C THR A 80 -0.74 -22.01 9.09
N PRO A 81 0.54 -21.56 9.00
CA PRO A 81 1.36 -21.72 7.80
C PRO A 81 1.78 -23.16 7.46
N ILE A 82 1.76 -24.09 8.42
CA ILE A 82 2.29 -25.46 8.22
C ILE A 82 1.34 -26.24 7.28
N PRO A 83 1.85 -26.85 6.19
CA PRO A 83 1.03 -27.67 5.30
C PRO A 83 0.50 -28.91 6.01
N ILE A 84 -0.81 -29.14 5.88
CA ILE A 84 -1.50 -30.35 6.38
C ILE A 84 -1.98 -31.13 5.17
N ILE A 85 -1.60 -32.40 5.07
CA ILE A 85 -2.07 -33.34 4.06
C ILE A 85 -2.89 -34.41 4.77
N PHE A 86 -4.14 -34.62 4.34
CA PHE A 86 -4.94 -35.72 4.86
C PHE A 86 -4.46 -37.06 4.30
N PHE A 87 -4.27 -38.06 5.15
CA PHE A 87 -3.86 -39.41 4.77
C PHE A 87 -4.90 -40.41 5.28
N SER A 88 -6.00 -40.59 4.54
CA SER A 88 -7.14 -41.43 4.94
C SER A 88 -7.99 -41.86 3.74
N THR A 89 -8.99 -42.74 3.90
CA THR A 89 -9.84 -43.17 2.77
C THR A 89 -10.97 -42.16 2.52
N LEU A 90 -10.91 -41.41 1.42
CA LEU A 90 -11.94 -40.43 1.03
C LEU A 90 -12.88 -41.04 -0.03
N LYS A 91 -14.09 -41.41 0.41
CA LYS A 91 -15.01 -42.23 -0.41
C LYS A 91 -15.90 -41.40 -1.33
N THR A 92 -16.07 -40.11 -1.06
CA THR A 92 -16.94 -39.21 -1.84
C THR A 92 -16.18 -37.98 -2.36
N ALA A 93 -16.84 -37.20 -3.22
CA ALA A 93 -16.34 -35.87 -3.57
C ALA A 93 -16.49 -34.88 -2.39
N SER A 94 -17.55 -35.04 -1.57
CA SER A 94 -17.85 -34.19 -0.42
C SER A 94 -16.74 -34.23 0.64
N ASP A 95 -16.22 -35.42 0.95
CA ASP A 95 -15.14 -35.58 1.95
C ASP A 95 -13.86 -34.85 1.51
N ARG A 96 -13.62 -34.77 0.20
CA ARG A 96 -12.48 -34.07 -0.40
C ARG A 96 -12.65 -32.55 -0.43
N LEU A 97 -13.86 -32.05 -0.63
CA LEU A 97 -14.14 -30.62 -0.48
C LEU A 97 -13.95 -30.19 0.98
N LEU A 98 -14.55 -30.94 1.91
CA LEU A 98 -14.42 -30.69 3.36
C LEU A 98 -12.96 -30.71 3.85
N ALA A 99 -12.09 -31.51 3.22
CA ALA A 99 -10.65 -31.53 3.49
C ALA A 99 -9.96 -30.19 3.18
N PHE A 100 -10.24 -29.60 2.02
CA PHE A 100 -9.69 -28.28 1.66
C PHE A 100 -10.35 -27.16 2.48
N ASP A 101 -11.66 -27.24 2.77
CA ASP A 101 -12.39 -26.24 3.57
C ASP A 101 -11.85 -26.08 5.00
N VAL A 102 -11.27 -27.14 5.60
CA VAL A 102 -10.61 -27.05 6.92
C VAL A 102 -9.14 -26.59 6.86
N GLY A 103 -8.63 -26.25 5.67
CA GLY A 103 -7.29 -25.72 5.46
C GLY A 103 -6.19 -26.76 5.22
N ALA A 104 -6.52 -28.01 4.85
CA ALA A 104 -5.51 -28.90 4.30
C ALA A 104 -5.08 -28.44 2.90
N VAL A 105 -3.80 -28.66 2.57
CA VAL A 105 -3.22 -28.31 1.26
C VAL A 105 -3.35 -29.45 0.26
N ASP A 106 -3.62 -30.68 0.74
CA ASP A 106 -3.73 -31.88 -0.10
C ASP A 106 -4.37 -33.06 0.64
N TYR A 107 -4.59 -34.16 -0.09
CA TYR A 107 -4.92 -35.47 0.46
C TYR A 107 -4.24 -36.63 -0.29
N VAL A 108 -4.07 -37.76 0.41
CA VAL A 108 -3.56 -39.04 -0.11
C VAL A 108 -4.49 -40.14 0.36
N ASP A 109 -5.10 -40.86 -0.58
CA ASP A 109 -6.02 -41.95 -0.29
C ASP A 109 -5.28 -43.20 0.23
N LYS A 110 -5.94 -43.98 1.10
CA LYS A 110 -5.42 -45.28 1.57
C LYS A 110 -6.09 -46.45 0.83
N PRO A 111 -5.36 -47.52 0.45
CA PRO A 111 -3.90 -47.63 0.45
C PRO A 111 -3.27 -46.85 -0.73
N CYS A 112 -2.15 -46.16 -0.48
CA CYS A 112 -1.36 -45.49 -1.51
C CYS A 112 -0.10 -46.28 -1.89
N GLU A 113 0.49 -45.93 -3.03
CA GLU A 113 1.87 -46.30 -3.35
C GLU A 113 2.86 -45.39 -2.61
N LYS A 114 4.08 -45.89 -2.34
CA LYS A 114 5.08 -45.15 -1.55
C LYS A 114 5.52 -43.87 -2.28
N GLU A 115 5.58 -44.00 -3.60
CA GLU A 115 5.97 -43.00 -4.59
C GLU A 115 4.98 -41.82 -4.61
N GLU A 116 3.67 -42.09 -4.47
CA GLU A 116 2.66 -41.03 -4.36
C GLU A 116 2.82 -40.23 -3.06
N LEU A 117 2.90 -40.91 -1.92
CA LEU A 117 3.05 -40.26 -0.62
C LEU A 117 4.31 -39.36 -0.60
N LEU A 118 5.42 -39.85 -1.13
CA LEU A 118 6.67 -39.11 -1.25
C LEU A 118 6.56 -37.91 -2.20
N ALA A 119 5.90 -38.04 -3.35
CA ALA A 119 5.72 -36.95 -4.30
C ALA A 119 4.91 -35.79 -3.72
N ARG A 120 3.81 -36.11 -3.03
CA ARG A 120 2.92 -35.13 -2.38
C ARG A 120 3.65 -34.40 -1.25
N VAL A 121 4.24 -35.16 -0.31
CA VAL A 121 5.03 -34.62 0.81
C VAL A 121 6.17 -33.73 0.32
N ARG A 122 6.96 -34.18 -0.65
CA ARG A 122 8.10 -33.42 -1.19
C ARG A 122 7.65 -32.11 -1.82
N THR A 123 6.52 -32.10 -2.52
CA THR A 123 5.98 -30.89 -3.16
C THR A 123 5.62 -29.84 -2.11
N HIS A 124 4.82 -30.21 -1.11
CA HIS A 124 4.32 -29.27 -0.10
C HIS A 124 5.40 -28.81 0.89
N VAL A 125 6.34 -29.68 1.28
CA VAL A 125 7.53 -29.27 2.07
C VAL A 125 8.37 -28.24 1.31
N ASN A 126 8.62 -28.46 0.02
CA ASN A 126 9.41 -27.52 -0.79
C ASN A 126 8.71 -26.14 -0.93
N LEU A 127 7.39 -26.13 -1.17
CA LEU A 127 6.60 -24.90 -1.27
C LEU A 127 6.59 -24.12 0.06
N TYR A 128 6.42 -24.81 1.19
CA TYR A 128 6.46 -24.20 2.52
C TYR A 128 7.83 -23.58 2.83
N LEU A 129 8.91 -24.34 2.63
CA LEU A 129 10.28 -23.86 2.89
C LEU A 129 10.67 -22.67 1.99
N LEU A 130 10.30 -22.71 0.70
CA LEU A 130 10.55 -21.61 -0.23
C LEU A 130 9.77 -20.34 0.16
N THR A 131 8.48 -20.49 0.50
CA THR A 131 7.63 -19.36 0.95
C THR A 131 8.20 -18.71 2.21
N ARG A 132 8.63 -19.54 3.18
CA ARG A 132 9.26 -19.10 4.43
C ARG A 132 10.58 -18.34 4.18
N GLN A 133 11.42 -18.82 3.25
CA GLN A 133 12.65 -18.13 2.85
C GLN A 133 12.38 -16.77 2.21
N LEU A 134 11.45 -16.71 1.25
CA LEU A 134 11.06 -15.46 0.58
C LEU A 134 10.52 -14.41 1.57
N GLN A 135 9.71 -14.84 2.53
CA GLN A 135 9.23 -13.96 3.61
C GLN A 135 10.37 -13.42 4.50
N THR A 136 11.38 -14.24 4.81
CA THR A 136 12.54 -13.76 5.61
C THR A 136 13.44 -12.79 4.85
N GLU A 137 13.67 -12.99 3.55
CA GLU A 137 14.47 -12.06 2.75
C GLU A 137 13.71 -10.76 2.46
N LYS A 138 12.38 -10.82 2.22
CA LYS A 138 11.54 -9.64 2.10
C LYS A 138 11.65 -8.75 3.35
N LYS A 139 11.44 -9.31 4.55
CA LYS A 139 11.55 -8.56 5.82
C LYS A 139 12.94 -7.95 6.05
N ARG A 140 14.01 -8.61 5.59
CA ARG A 140 15.39 -8.07 5.64
C ARG A 140 15.57 -6.86 4.71
N ALA A 141 15.05 -6.93 3.49
CA ALA A 141 15.12 -5.83 2.52
C ALA A 141 14.31 -4.61 2.98
N GLU A 142 13.11 -4.84 3.52
CA GLU A 142 12.23 -3.78 4.06
C GLU A 142 12.90 -3.04 5.23
N ALA A 143 13.42 -3.76 6.22
CA ALA A 143 14.14 -3.16 7.35
C ALA A 143 15.37 -2.34 6.90
N ALA A 144 16.13 -2.85 5.93
CA ALA A 144 17.28 -2.13 5.37
C ALA A 144 16.87 -0.83 4.65
N ASN A 145 15.74 -0.82 3.92
CA ASN A 145 15.24 0.36 3.22
C ASN A 145 14.71 1.43 4.19
N ILE A 146 14.05 1.01 5.29
CA ILE A 146 13.62 1.92 6.37
C ILE A 146 14.86 2.60 7.00
N THR A 147 15.88 1.83 7.38
CA THR A 147 17.12 2.39 7.96
C THR A 147 17.84 3.33 6.98
N LYS A 148 17.94 2.97 5.69
CA LYS A 148 18.49 3.85 4.63
C LYS A 148 17.75 5.19 4.59
N SER A 149 16.42 5.16 4.59
CA SER A 149 15.56 6.34 4.48
C SER A 149 15.67 7.25 5.71
N GLN A 150 15.66 6.67 6.92
CA GLN A 150 15.85 7.41 8.18
C GLN A 150 17.24 8.07 8.25
N PHE A 151 18.29 7.35 7.83
CA PHE A 151 19.65 7.89 7.78
C PHE A 151 19.75 9.11 6.85
N LEU A 152 19.17 9.04 5.64
CA LEU A 152 19.19 10.16 4.68
C LEU A 152 18.38 11.36 5.17
N ALA A 153 17.22 11.14 5.81
CA ALA A 153 16.43 12.21 6.42
C ALA A 153 17.20 12.96 7.52
N ASN A 154 17.81 12.22 8.45
CA ASN A 154 18.58 12.80 9.55
C ASN A 154 19.82 13.54 9.04
N MET A 155 20.59 12.93 8.12
CA MET A 155 21.77 13.56 7.52
C MET A 155 21.43 14.86 6.77
N SER A 156 20.26 14.95 6.12
CA SER A 156 19.86 16.23 5.51
C SER A 156 19.58 17.32 6.54
N HIS A 157 19.08 17.00 7.74
CA HIS A 157 18.85 17.99 8.78
C HIS A 157 20.18 18.51 9.36
N GLU A 158 21.08 17.58 9.66
CA GLU A 158 22.43 17.85 10.16
C GLU A 158 23.29 18.62 9.15
N LEU A 159 23.10 18.41 7.84
CA LEU A 159 23.80 19.15 6.79
C LEU A 159 23.16 20.51 6.48
N ARG A 160 21.83 20.63 6.54
CA ARG A 160 21.13 21.92 6.26
C ARG A 160 21.42 22.97 7.32
N THR A 161 21.50 22.57 8.59
CA THR A 161 21.70 23.49 9.73
C THR A 161 22.98 24.35 9.63
N PRO A 162 24.20 23.78 9.49
CA PRO A 162 25.42 24.57 9.30
C PRO A 162 25.45 25.28 7.94
N LEU A 163 24.80 24.72 6.92
CA LEU A 163 24.79 25.31 5.58
C LEU A 163 23.95 26.59 5.51
N ASN A 164 22.80 26.62 6.18
CA ASN A 164 21.99 27.83 6.35
C ASN A 164 22.77 28.91 7.13
N ALA A 165 23.58 28.52 8.13
CA ALA A 165 24.45 29.46 8.83
C ALA A 165 25.55 30.03 7.91
N ILE A 166 26.18 29.20 7.07
CA ILE A 166 27.17 29.66 6.07
C ILE A 166 26.51 30.64 5.07
N ILE A 167 25.30 30.35 4.60
CA ILE A 167 24.54 31.24 3.70
C ILE A 167 24.27 32.58 4.40
N GLY A 168 23.66 32.58 5.59
CA GLY A 168 23.33 33.80 6.32
C GLY A 168 24.55 34.64 6.71
N TYR A 169 25.67 34.03 7.12
CA TYR A 169 26.91 34.77 7.35
C TYR A 169 27.54 35.31 6.06
N SER A 170 27.43 34.59 4.94
CA SER A 170 27.89 35.07 3.64
C SER A 170 27.03 36.21 3.08
N GLU A 171 25.74 36.24 3.42
CA GLU A 171 24.79 37.30 3.06
C GLU A 171 25.04 38.55 3.92
N MET A 172 25.07 38.41 5.25
CA MET A 172 25.42 39.52 6.16
C MET A 172 26.77 40.15 5.81
N LEU A 173 27.81 39.35 5.50
CA LEU A 173 29.11 39.88 5.09
C LEU A 173 29.12 40.53 3.70
N TYR A 174 28.18 40.16 2.82
CA TYR A 174 28.03 40.79 1.50
C TYR A 174 27.37 42.16 1.64
N GLU A 175 26.28 42.25 2.41
CA GLU A 175 25.61 43.50 2.76
C GLU A 175 26.58 44.46 3.48
N ASP A 176 27.33 43.96 4.47
CA ASP A 176 28.31 44.73 5.25
C ASP A 176 29.54 45.19 4.41
N ALA A 177 29.80 44.55 3.26
CA ALA A 177 30.83 44.97 2.30
C ALA A 177 30.28 45.97 1.26
N GLU A 178 29.02 45.80 0.84
CA GLU A 178 28.31 46.70 -0.09
C GLU A 178 28.02 48.06 0.57
N GLU A 179 27.53 48.09 1.82
CA GLU A 179 27.34 49.33 2.60
C GLU A 179 28.64 50.13 2.83
N ARG A 180 29.80 49.46 2.77
CA ARG A 180 31.12 50.04 3.05
C ARG A 180 31.97 50.27 1.81
N GLU A 181 31.41 50.08 0.61
CA GLU A 181 32.07 50.23 -0.69
C GLU A 181 33.38 49.40 -0.84
N ILE A 182 33.46 48.22 -0.22
CA ILE A 182 34.68 47.40 -0.20
C ILE A 182 34.71 46.44 -1.41
N GLU A 183 35.40 46.84 -2.48
CA GLU A 183 35.39 46.12 -3.77
C GLU A 183 35.98 44.68 -3.76
N ASP A 184 36.90 44.37 -2.84
CA ASP A 184 37.67 43.10 -2.87
C ASP A 184 36.85 41.85 -2.51
N PHE A 185 35.96 41.93 -1.52
CA PHE A 185 35.28 40.74 -0.95
C PHE A 185 33.97 40.28 -1.62
N PRO A 186 33.11 41.16 -2.19
CA PRO A 186 31.81 40.76 -2.75
C PRO A 186 31.88 39.62 -3.79
N GLN A 187 32.94 39.55 -4.59
CA GLN A 187 33.10 38.46 -5.57
C GLN A 187 33.34 37.10 -4.91
N ASP A 188 34.08 37.03 -3.80
CA ASP A 188 34.36 35.77 -3.11
C ASP A 188 33.21 35.36 -2.19
N LEU A 189 32.54 36.31 -1.57
CA LEU A 189 31.28 36.07 -0.84
C LEU A 189 30.18 35.52 -1.78
N ASN A 190 30.02 36.10 -2.97
CA ASN A 190 29.09 35.58 -3.97
C ASN A 190 29.44 34.14 -4.43
N LYS A 191 30.73 33.79 -4.53
CA LYS A 191 31.19 32.40 -4.80
C LYS A 191 30.84 31.46 -3.64
N ILE A 192 31.03 31.88 -2.39
CA ILE A 192 30.68 31.11 -1.19
C ILE A 192 29.18 30.85 -1.13
N GLN A 193 28.36 31.90 -1.25
CA GLN A 193 26.90 31.82 -1.27
C GLN A 193 26.40 30.92 -2.43
N THR A 194 26.98 31.05 -3.62
CA THR A 194 26.67 30.20 -4.79
C THR A 194 27.00 28.72 -4.53
N ALA A 195 28.18 28.43 -3.95
CA ALA A 195 28.59 27.07 -3.62
C ALA A 195 27.71 26.45 -2.52
N ALA A 196 27.34 27.24 -1.51
CA ALA A 196 26.47 26.80 -0.42
C ALA A 196 25.04 26.50 -0.91
N ASN A 197 24.47 27.39 -1.73
CA ASN A 197 23.16 27.16 -2.36
C ASN A 197 23.18 25.94 -3.32
N HIS A 198 24.28 25.69 -4.03
CA HIS A 198 24.43 24.49 -4.85
C HIS A 198 24.46 23.20 -3.99
N LEU A 199 25.16 23.22 -2.85
CA LEU A 199 25.17 22.10 -1.90
C LEU A 199 23.80 21.86 -1.27
N LEU A 200 23.04 22.92 -0.97
CA LEU A 200 21.68 22.81 -0.43
C LEU A 200 20.73 22.20 -1.47
N SER A 201 20.86 22.59 -2.75
CA SER A 201 20.15 21.95 -3.86
C SER A 201 20.51 20.47 -4.00
N LEU A 202 21.80 20.10 -3.87
CA LEU A 202 22.26 18.70 -3.90
C LEU A 202 21.63 17.85 -2.78
N ILE A 203 21.58 18.37 -1.56
CA ILE A 203 20.96 17.69 -0.41
C ILE A 203 19.45 17.52 -0.63
N ASN A 204 18.78 18.54 -1.14
CA ASN A 204 17.34 18.48 -1.43
C ASN A 204 17.02 17.54 -2.61
N ASP A 205 17.84 17.52 -3.67
CA ASP A 205 17.72 16.55 -4.79
C ASP A 205 17.82 15.11 -4.26
N ILE A 206 18.79 14.82 -3.38
CA ILE A 206 18.99 13.49 -2.79
C ILE A 206 17.82 13.10 -1.87
N LEU A 207 17.27 14.05 -1.09
CA LEU A 207 16.07 13.81 -0.29
C LEU A 207 14.84 13.52 -1.13
N ASP A 208 14.57 14.32 -2.17
CA ASP A 208 13.41 14.13 -3.03
C ASP A 208 13.49 12.75 -3.71
N LEU A 209 14.65 12.36 -4.24
CA LEU A 209 14.85 11.01 -4.78
C LEU A 209 14.62 9.93 -3.72
N SER A 210 15.13 10.09 -2.50
CA SER A 210 14.94 9.11 -1.42
C SER A 210 13.48 9.02 -0.94
N LYS A 211 12.69 10.09 -1.04
CA LYS A 211 11.24 10.07 -0.74
C LYS A 211 10.47 9.35 -1.84
N ILE A 212 10.83 9.57 -3.10
CA ILE A 212 10.25 8.87 -4.25
C ILE A 212 10.56 7.36 -4.16
N GLU A 213 11.83 6.97 -3.96
CA GLU A 213 12.25 5.56 -3.82
C GLU A 213 11.54 4.83 -2.66
N SER A 214 11.08 5.56 -1.63
CA SER A 214 10.37 5.00 -0.48
C SER A 214 8.84 5.16 -0.52
N GLY A 215 8.29 5.72 -1.60
CA GLY A 215 6.85 5.98 -1.75
C GLY A 215 6.31 7.14 -0.90
N LYS A 216 7.16 7.83 -0.14
CA LYS A 216 6.79 8.88 0.84
C LYS A 216 6.71 10.29 0.25
N MET A 217 6.44 10.40 -1.05
CA MET A 217 6.35 11.66 -1.78
C MET A 217 4.92 11.92 -2.22
N ALA A 218 4.23 12.85 -1.56
CA ALA A 218 2.89 13.31 -1.94
C ALA A 218 2.95 14.47 -2.96
N LEU A 219 1.87 14.67 -3.73
CA LEU A 219 1.76 15.78 -4.70
C LEU A 219 0.91 16.92 -4.13
N SER A 220 1.40 18.15 -4.24
CA SER A 220 0.66 19.34 -3.83
C SER A 220 -0.18 19.87 -4.99
N LEU A 221 -1.26 19.16 -5.34
CA LEU A 221 -2.10 19.46 -6.50
C LEU A 221 -2.95 20.73 -6.29
N GLU A 222 -2.67 21.77 -7.07
CA GLU A 222 -3.43 23.02 -7.09
C GLU A 222 -3.88 23.39 -8.52
N THR A 223 -4.95 24.17 -8.63
CA THR A 223 -5.38 24.78 -9.92
C THR A 223 -4.80 26.17 -10.04
N PHE A 224 -4.00 26.41 -11.08
CA PHE A 224 -3.31 27.69 -11.28
C PHE A 224 -3.30 28.12 -12.74
N ALA A 225 -3.12 29.42 -12.97
CA ALA A 225 -2.99 29.96 -14.32
C ALA A 225 -1.61 29.61 -14.91
N LEU A 226 -1.57 28.96 -16.08
CA LEU A 226 -0.29 28.51 -16.66
C LEU A 226 0.64 29.69 -16.97
N LYS A 227 0.05 30.82 -17.36
CA LYS A 227 0.75 32.07 -17.69
C LYS A 227 1.62 32.61 -16.54
N ASP A 228 1.24 32.35 -15.30
CA ASP A 228 1.98 32.82 -14.12
C ASP A 228 3.22 31.94 -13.90
N LEU A 229 3.06 30.62 -13.99
CA LEU A 229 4.16 29.66 -13.94
C LEU A 229 5.18 29.91 -15.07
N ILE A 230 4.73 30.27 -16.27
CA ILE A 230 5.63 30.61 -17.39
C ILE A 230 6.37 31.94 -17.15
N GLN A 231 5.75 32.91 -16.47
CA GLN A 231 6.44 34.13 -16.04
C GLN A 231 7.50 33.85 -14.97
N ASP A 232 7.19 33.01 -13.97
CA ASP A 232 8.12 32.59 -12.90
C ASP A 232 9.44 32.04 -13.47
N ILE A 233 9.38 31.22 -14.54
CA ILE A 233 10.57 30.60 -15.15
C ILE A 233 11.24 31.45 -16.23
N HIS A 234 10.50 32.33 -16.92
CA HIS A 234 11.00 33.04 -18.10
C HIS A 234 12.17 33.98 -17.78
N ALA A 235 12.11 34.79 -16.73
CA ALA A 235 13.19 35.72 -16.41
C ALA A 235 14.49 35.00 -15.97
N PRO A 236 14.46 34.00 -15.05
CA PRO A 236 15.63 33.18 -14.74
C PRO A 236 16.20 32.43 -15.95
N ALA A 237 15.36 31.80 -16.79
CA ALA A 237 15.80 31.07 -17.97
C ALA A 237 16.45 32.00 -19.02
N LYS A 238 15.85 33.18 -19.26
CA LYS A 238 16.39 34.19 -20.19
C LYS A 238 17.74 34.72 -19.74
N MET A 239 17.95 34.92 -18.43
CA MET A 239 19.26 35.30 -17.89
C MET A 239 20.31 34.21 -18.13
N LEU A 240 19.97 32.93 -17.93
CA LEU A 240 20.89 31.81 -18.19
C LEU A 240 21.21 31.65 -19.68
N ALA A 241 20.23 31.80 -20.57
CA ALA A 241 20.44 31.82 -22.02
C ALA A 241 21.38 32.97 -22.45
N GLY A 242 21.14 34.18 -21.92
CA GLY A 242 21.94 35.37 -22.20
C GLY A 242 23.42 35.24 -21.84
N LYS A 243 23.77 34.49 -20.78
CA LYS A 243 25.18 34.23 -20.39
C LYS A 243 26.01 33.51 -21.47
N LYS A 244 25.35 32.89 -22.47
CA LYS A 244 25.98 32.19 -23.61
C LYS A 244 25.52 32.75 -24.97
N ASN A 245 24.95 33.96 -24.98
CA ASN A 245 24.33 34.60 -26.16
C ASN A 245 23.23 33.76 -26.84
N ASN A 246 22.60 32.83 -26.11
CA ASN A 246 21.49 32.03 -26.64
C ASN A 246 20.19 32.86 -26.64
N GLN A 247 19.36 32.65 -27.65
CA GLN A 247 18.01 33.22 -27.71
C GLN A 247 17.01 32.27 -27.04
N LEU A 248 15.99 32.83 -26.36
CA LEU A 248 14.92 32.05 -25.72
C LEU A 248 13.56 32.50 -26.29
N GLU A 249 12.87 31.58 -26.96
CA GLU A 249 11.49 31.72 -27.41
C GLU A 249 10.54 30.90 -26.54
N ILE A 250 9.35 31.43 -26.26
CA ILE A 250 8.25 30.70 -25.65
C ILE A 250 7.00 30.89 -26.52
N ILE A 251 6.34 29.79 -26.87
CA ILE A 251 5.23 29.72 -27.83
C ILE A 251 4.07 28.94 -27.20
N GLY A 252 2.82 29.36 -27.47
CA GLY A 252 1.60 28.66 -27.01
C GLY A 252 1.16 28.93 -25.56
N ALA A 253 1.91 29.74 -24.80
CA ALA A 253 1.63 30.01 -23.39
C ALA A 253 0.28 30.70 -23.09
N ASP A 254 -0.35 31.34 -24.09
CA ASP A 254 -1.68 31.96 -23.98
C ASP A 254 -2.84 31.02 -24.40
N GLU A 255 -2.55 29.82 -24.93
CA GLU A 255 -3.58 28.86 -25.36
C GLU A 255 -4.22 28.09 -24.19
N VAL A 256 -3.52 28.00 -23.06
CA VAL A 256 -3.98 27.30 -21.85
C VAL A 256 -4.17 28.30 -20.72
N LYS A 257 -5.42 28.44 -20.26
CA LYS A 257 -5.76 29.34 -19.15
C LYS A 257 -5.31 28.77 -17.82
N GLU A 258 -5.77 27.57 -17.50
CA GLU A 258 -5.61 26.92 -16.19
C GLU A 258 -5.19 25.46 -16.37
N ILE A 259 -4.45 24.96 -15.38
CA ILE A 259 -4.02 23.56 -15.24
C ILE A 259 -4.19 23.16 -13.77
N HIS A 260 -4.52 21.89 -13.50
CA HIS A 260 -4.54 21.32 -12.15
C HIS A 260 -3.41 20.30 -12.00
N ALA A 261 -2.35 20.67 -11.25
CA ALA A 261 -1.10 19.92 -11.13
C ALA A 261 -0.29 20.40 -9.90
N ASP A 262 0.84 19.76 -9.59
CA ASP A 262 1.79 20.33 -8.63
C ASP A 262 2.61 21.45 -9.30
N ARG A 263 2.29 22.71 -8.98
CA ARG A 263 2.96 23.89 -9.55
C ARG A 263 4.46 23.92 -9.24
N MET A 264 4.85 23.51 -8.04
CA MET A 264 6.24 23.57 -7.58
C MET A 264 7.10 22.54 -8.32
N LYS A 265 6.61 21.32 -8.49
CA LYS A 265 7.31 20.26 -9.23
C LYS A 265 7.27 20.49 -10.73
N LEU A 266 6.17 21.02 -11.30
CA LEU A 266 6.15 21.41 -12.71
C LEU A 266 7.14 22.55 -13.00
N ARG A 267 7.27 23.54 -12.10
CA ARG A 267 8.30 24.59 -12.20
C ARG A 267 9.71 23.98 -12.17
N GLN A 268 9.95 23.03 -11.27
CA GLN A 268 11.24 22.34 -11.12
C GLN A 268 11.62 21.56 -12.39
N ILE A 269 10.68 20.83 -13.00
CA ILE A 269 10.89 20.13 -14.29
C ILE A 269 11.22 21.13 -15.40
N LEU A 270 10.35 22.11 -15.65
CA LEU A 270 10.51 23.04 -16.78
C LEU A 270 11.79 23.88 -16.66
N PHE A 271 12.13 24.34 -15.46
CA PHE A 271 13.39 25.07 -15.23
C PHE A 271 14.62 24.17 -15.36
N ASN A 272 14.58 22.90 -14.92
CA ASN A 272 15.67 21.95 -15.15
C ASN A 272 15.88 21.68 -16.65
N LEU A 273 14.82 21.51 -17.45
CA LEU A 273 14.95 21.37 -18.91
C LEU A 273 15.57 22.62 -19.56
N LEU A 274 14.99 23.80 -19.30
CA LEU A 274 15.46 25.07 -19.87
C LEU A 274 16.90 25.43 -19.46
N SER A 275 17.28 25.19 -18.21
CA SER A 275 18.64 25.47 -17.73
C SER A 275 19.67 24.50 -18.30
N ASN A 276 19.31 23.24 -18.58
CA ASN A 276 20.18 22.32 -19.33
C ASN A 276 20.34 22.77 -20.79
N SER A 277 19.25 23.15 -21.49
CA SER A 277 19.34 23.72 -22.84
C SER A 277 20.23 24.97 -22.91
N ALA A 278 20.07 25.91 -21.96
CA ALA A 278 20.92 27.10 -21.85
C ALA A 278 22.40 26.77 -21.55
N LYS A 279 22.67 25.64 -20.92
CA LYS A 279 23.99 25.17 -20.49
C LYS A 279 24.74 24.42 -21.60
N PHE A 280 24.03 23.72 -22.50
CA PHE A 280 24.61 22.91 -23.58
C PHE A 280 24.52 23.54 -24.98
N THR A 281 23.85 24.69 -25.12
CA THR A 281 23.82 25.53 -26.33
C THR A 281 24.79 26.72 -26.20
N GLU A 282 25.38 27.19 -27.30
CA GLU A 282 26.21 28.40 -27.36
C GLU A 282 25.89 29.19 -28.65
N ALA A 283 25.50 30.47 -28.50
CA ALA A 283 25.02 31.34 -29.59
C ALA A 283 23.85 30.78 -30.44
N GLY A 284 23.06 29.83 -29.91
CA GLY A 284 21.96 29.16 -30.61
C GLY A 284 20.56 29.55 -30.11
N LEU A 285 19.53 28.88 -30.62
CA LEU A 285 18.15 29.06 -30.18
C LEU A 285 17.73 28.00 -29.16
N ILE A 286 16.90 28.41 -28.21
CA ILE A 286 16.20 27.56 -27.24
C ILE A 286 14.72 27.93 -27.32
N ARG A 287 13.84 26.94 -27.46
CA ARG A 287 12.40 27.15 -27.68
C ARG A 287 11.59 26.27 -26.74
N LEU A 288 10.71 26.89 -25.94
CA LEU A 288 9.62 26.22 -25.24
C LEU A 288 8.33 26.35 -26.05
N ASN A 289 7.89 25.25 -26.67
CA ASN A 289 6.63 25.13 -27.38
C ASN A 289 5.61 24.44 -26.44
N ILE A 290 4.48 25.11 -26.17
CA ILE A 290 3.41 24.61 -25.30
C ILE A 290 2.18 24.32 -26.15
N GLN A 291 1.63 23.12 -26.06
CA GLN A 291 0.45 22.71 -26.84
C GLN A 291 -0.53 21.94 -25.98
N CYS A 292 -1.83 22.22 -26.15
CA CYS A 292 -2.91 21.50 -25.47
C CYS A 292 -3.77 20.74 -26.49
N GLN A 293 -3.95 19.44 -26.28
CA GLN A 293 -4.76 18.59 -27.14
C GLN A 293 -5.74 17.76 -26.29
N ALA A 294 -7.03 18.00 -26.50
CA ALA A 294 -8.17 17.39 -25.79
C ALA A 294 -8.13 17.52 -24.24
N LYS A 295 -7.38 16.65 -23.56
CA LYS A 295 -7.22 16.62 -22.09
C LYS A 295 -5.75 16.52 -21.65
N GLN A 296 -4.80 16.61 -22.56
CA GLN A 296 -3.37 16.57 -22.27
C GLN A 296 -2.69 17.86 -22.71
N ILE A 297 -1.71 18.27 -21.93
CA ILE A 297 -0.79 19.37 -22.24
C ILE A 297 0.60 18.80 -22.50
N SER A 298 1.28 19.34 -23.50
CA SER A 298 2.67 19.01 -23.78
C SER A 298 3.54 20.26 -23.74
N PHE A 299 4.70 20.12 -23.10
CA PHE A 299 5.75 21.12 -23.05
C PHE A 299 6.97 20.55 -23.77
N GLN A 300 7.31 21.14 -24.91
CA GLN A 300 8.43 20.73 -25.73
C GLN A 300 9.55 21.77 -25.58
N VAL A 301 10.66 21.39 -24.95
CA VAL A 301 11.86 22.21 -24.82
C VAL A 301 12.88 21.72 -25.84
N SER A 302 13.12 22.53 -26.87
CA SER A 302 14.07 22.27 -27.94
C SER A 302 15.28 23.21 -27.84
N ASP A 303 16.47 22.71 -28.18
CA ASP A 303 17.70 23.48 -28.31
C ASP A 303 18.56 23.03 -29.50
N ASP A 304 19.22 24.00 -30.13
CA ASP A 304 20.20 23.78 -31.22
C ASP A 304 21.61 23.45 -30.65
N GLY A 305 21.68 22.76 -29.50
CA GLY A 305 22.92 22.52 -28.77
C GLY A 305 23.79 21.39 -29.32
N ILE A 306 24.77 20.95 -28.53
CA ILE A 306 25.70 19.86 -28.92
C ILE A 306 25.00 18.50 -29.17
N GLY A 307 23.76 18.33 -28.72
CA GLY A 307 23.03 17.06 -28.76
C GLY A 307 23.71 15.92 -27.99
N MET A 308 23.24 14.70 -28.20
CA MET A 308 23.66 13.52 -27.45
C MET A 308 23.94 12.32 -28.35
N THR A 309 24.92 11.50 -27.96
CA THR A 309 25.11 10.18 -28.58
C THR A 309 24.00 9.22 -28.15
N PRO A 310 23.68 8.17 -28.94
CA PRO A 310 22.72 7.14 -28.53
C PRO A 310 23.06 6.48 -27.19
N GLN A 311 24.35 6.34 -26.88
CA GLN A 311 24.84 5.74 -25.63
C GLN A 311 24.56 6.62 -24.41
N GLN A 312 24.74 7.95 -24.55
CA GLN A 312 24.36 8.92 -23.51
C GLN A 312 22.83 8.98 -23.36
N ARG A 313 22.08 8.98 -24.46
CA ARG A 313 20.60 8.99 -24.44
C ARG A 313 20.02 7.79 -23.67
N CYS A 314 20.60 6.60 -23.80
CA CYS A 314 20.20 5.41 -23.05
C CYS A 314 20.43 5.48 -21.52
N ARG A 315 21.23 6.44 -21.02
CA ARG A 315 21.53 6.59 -19.59
C ARG A 315 21.09 7.94 -19.00
N LEU A 316 20.45 8.79 -19.80
CA LEU A 316 20.15 10.19 -19.47
C LEU A 316 19.31 10.39 -18.20
N PHE A 317 18.43 9.44 -17.91
CA PHE A 317 17.54 9.45 -16.73
C PHE A 317 18.04 8.59 -15.57
N GLN A 318 19.27 8.05 -15.62
CA GLN A 318 19.84 7.28 -14.51
C GLN A 318 20.43 8.23 -13.46
N PRO A 319 20.08 8.08 -12.15
CA PRO A 319 20.63 8.91 -11.09
C PRO A 319 22.16 8.98 -11.10
N PHE A 320 22.70 10.14 -10.72
CA PHE A 320 24.13 10.47 -10.69
C PHE A 320 24.88 10.36 -12.03
N THR A 321 24.21 10.06 -13.14
CA THR A 321 24.87 9.85 -14.44
C THR A 321 25.19 11.18 -15.12
N GLN A 322 26.38 11.27 -15.72
CA GLN A 322 26.85 12.45 -16.45
C GLN A 322 27.45 12.06 -17.80
N ALA A 323 27.39 12.99 -18.77
CA ALA A 323 27.68 12.69 -20.17
C ALA A 323 29.16 12.34 -20.44
N ASP A 324 30.10 13.02 -19.77
CA ASP A 324 31.54 12.71 -19.84
C ASP A 324 32.38 13.48 -18.81
N SER A 325 33.50 12.89 -18.34
CA SER A 325 34.40 13.50 -17.33
C SER A 325 35.18 14.75 -17.80
N SER A 326 35.12 15.05 -19.10
CA SER A 326 35.55 16.31 -19.71
C SER A 326 34.48 17.39 -19.56
N THR A 327 33.20 17.06 -19.76
CA THR A 327 32.06 17.98 -19.64
C THR A 327 31.76 18.38 -18.19
N THR A 328 31.92 17.45 -17.23
CA THR A 328 31.78 17.74 -15.78
C THR A 328 32.65 18.91 -15.34
N ARG A 329 33.91 18.97 -15.80
CA ARG A 329 34.87 20.03 -15.49
C ARG A 329 34.56 21.39 -16.12
N ARG A 330 33.66 21.46 -17.12
CA ARG A 330 33.35 22.69 -17.85
C ARG A 330 31.99 23.29 -17.52
N TYR A 331 31.03 22.46 -17.11
CA TYR A 331 29.65 22.90 -16.86
C TYR A 331 29.02 22.40 -15.55
N GLY A 332 29.62 21.43 -14.85
CA GLY A 332 29.10 20.91 -13.57
C GLY A 332 27.69 20.26 -13.65
N GLY A 333 27.12 19.95 -12.48
CA GLY A 333 25.78 19.37 -12.31
C GLY A 333 25.73 18.18 -11.34
N THR A 334 24.54 17.86 -10.85
CA THR A 334 24.29 16.81 -9.85
C THR A 334 24.15 15.41 -10.47
N GLY A 335 23.68 15.33 -11.72
CA GLY A 335 23.24 14.07 -12.34
C GLY A 335 21.89 13.56 -11.82
N LEU A 336 21.18 14.34 -10.99
CA LEU A 336 19.90 13.97 -10.39
C LEU A 336 18.70 14.65 -11.04
N GLY A 337 18.85 15.92 -11.46
CA GLY A 337 17.72 16.74 -11.94
C GLY A 337 16.87 16.12 -13.05
N LEU A 338 17.46 15.42 -14.02
CA LEU A 338 16.70 14.73 -15.08
C LEU A 338 16.01 13.44 -14.60
N ALA A 339 16.62 12.68 -13.69
CA ALA A 339 15.97 11.54 -13.06
C ALA A 339 14.75 12.01 -12.25
N ILE A 340 14.96 12.97 -11.34
CA ILE A 340 13.90 13.60 -10.53
C ILE A 340 12.80 14.21 -11.40
N SER A 341 13.15 14.84 -12.52
CA SER A 341 12.16 15.39 -13.47
C SER A 341 11.30 14.30 -14.11
N ARG A 342 11.87 13.11 -14.36
CA ARG A 342 11.13 11.96 -14.86
C ARG A 342 10.21 11.38 -13.79
N GLU A 343 10.70 11.18 -12.58
CA GLU A 343 9.90 10.68 -11.46
C GLU A 343 8.67 11.57 -11.19
N PHE A 344 8.85 12.90 -11.05
CA PHE A 344 7.71 13.82 -10.88
C PHE A 344 6.75 13.80 -12.06
N THR A 345 7.23 13.52 -13.28
CA THR A 345 6.38 13.39 -14.45
C THR A 345 5.54 12.12 -14.41
N GLU A 346 6.13 10.98 -14.00
CA GLU A 346 5.44 9.70 -13.88
C GLU A 346 4.46 9.70 -12.70
N MET A 347 4.82 10.32 -11.56
CA MET A 347 3.91 10.59 -10.44
C MET A 347 2.68 11.42 -10.86
N MET A 348 2.85 12.42 -11.72
CA MET A 348 1.74 13.24 -12.24
C MET A 348 0.94 12.56 -13.37
N GLY A 349 1.09 11.23 -13.57
CA GLY A 349 0.36 10.46 -14.59
C GLY A 349 0.77 10.82 -16.03
N GLY A 350 1.98 11.33 -16.21
CA GLY A 350 2.50 11.83 -17.47
C GLY A 350 3.64 11.01 -18.06
N LYS A 351 4.35 11.61 -19.02
CA LYS A 351 5.51 11.01 -19.69
C LYS A 351 6.54 12.07 -20.08
N LEU A 352 7.82 11.77 -19.83
CA LEU A 352 8.95 12.58 -20.27
C LEU A 352 9.74 11.81 -21.35
N GLN A 353 9.89 12.39 -22.53
CA GLN A 353 10.63 11.82 -23.65
C GLN A 353 11.76 12.74 -24.10
N VAL A 354 12.74 12.17 -24.81
CA VAL A 354 13.89 12.91 -25.38
C VAL A 354 14.20 12.41 -26.78
N GLU A 355 14.34 13.35 -27.71
CA GLU A 355 14.86 13.16 -29.06
C GLU A 355 16.12 14.03 -29.19
N SER A 356 17.19 13.47 -29.75
CA SER A 356 18.48 14.17 -29.86
C SER A 356 19.41 13.40 -30.78
N HIS A 357 20.18 14.14 -31.57
CA HIS A 357 21.31 13.65 -32.36
C HIS A 357 22.53 14.54 -32.11
N PHE A 358 23.69 13.91 -31.99
CA PHE A 358 24.95 14.60 -31.71
C PHE A 358 25.32 15.57 -32.84
N GLY A 359 25.41 16.87 -32.53
CA GLY A 359 25.64 17.95 -33.48
C GLY A 359 24.39 18.60 -34.09
N GLU A 360 23.18 18.10 -33.78
CA GLU A 360 21.90 18.66 -34.29
C GLU A 360 20.99 19.22 -33.18
N GLY A 361 21.37 19.07 -31.90
CA GLY A 361 20.59 19.57 -30.77
C GLY A 361 19.81 18.51 -29.98
N THR A 362 18.88 19.00 -29.15
CA THR A 362 18.05 18.20 -28.23
C THR A 362 16.61 18.70 -28.24
N THR A 363 15.65 17.80 -28.10
CA THR A 363 14.25 18.13 -27.81
C THR A 363 13.75 17.22 -26.70
N PHE A 364 13.40 17.80 -25.57
CA PHE A 364 12.66 17.14 -24.49
C PHE A 364 11.17 17.40 -24.65
N THR A 365 10.37 16.34 -24.61
CA THR A 365 8.91 16.41 -24.72
C THR A 365 8.30 15.88 -23.42
N LEU A 366 7.81 16.80 -22.58
CA LEU A 366 6.98 16.51 -21.43
C LEU A 366 5.51 16.42 -21.88
N GLN A 367 4.77 15.45 -21.36
CA GLN A 367 3.34 15.27 -21.56
C GLN A 367 2.68 15.04 -20.19
N LEU A 368 1.64 15.79 -19.88
CA LEU A 368 0.88 15.71 -18.63
C LEU A 368 -0.64 15.73 -18.92
N PRO A 369 -1.48 15.13 -18.07
CA PRO A 369 -2.92 15.41 -18.09
C PRO A 369 -3.17 16.86 -17.65
N LEU A 370 -4.20 17.51 -18.21
CA LEU A 370 -4.59 18.88 -17.84
C LEU A 370 -5.19 18.96 -16.42
N GLN A 371 -5.70 17.82 -15.94
CA GLN A 371 -6.03 17.56 -14.54
C GLN A 371 -5.25 16.33 -14.10
N VAL A 372 -4.16 16.56 -13.36
CA VAL A 372 -3.48 15.52 -12.60
C VAL A 372 -4.43 15.04 -11.50
N VAL A 373 -4.48 13.74 -11.26
CA VAL A 373 -5.17 13.13 -10.12
C VAL A 373 -4.14 12.29 -9.39
N GLU A 374 -4.08 12.40 -8.06
CA GLU A 374 -3.14 11.62 -7.25
C GLU A 374 -3.57 10.15 -7.25
N ASP A 375 -2.90 9.32 -8.06
CA ASP A 375 -3.20 7.90 -8.18
C ASP A 375 -2.65 7.13 -6.96
N LYS A 376 -3.54 6.87 -6.01
CA LYS A 376 -3.26 6.12 -4.77
C LYS A 376 -2.82 4.66 -4.99
N ASN A 377 -2.66 4.19 -6.23
CA ASN A 377 -2.14 2.86 -6.55
C ASN A 377 -0.62 2.81 -6.83
N LEU A 378 0.08 3.95 -6.84
CA LEU A 378 1.50 4.04 -7.24
C LEU A 378 2.49 3.23 -6.37
N GLU A 379 2.11 2.83 -5.16
CA GLU A 379 2.93 1.95 -4.30
C GLU A 379 3.33 0.61 -4.95
N LYS A 380 2.60 0.15 -5.97
CA LYS A 380 2.86 -1.15 -6.63
C LYS A 380 4.02 -1.15 -7.62
N LEU A 381 4.57 0.00 -8.02
CA LEU A 381 5.54 0.10 -9.12
C LEU A 381 7.02 0.10 -8.69
N SER A 382 7.34 0.33 -7.41
CA SER A 382 8.73 0.46 -6.93
C SER A 382 9.48 -0.87 -6.69
N THR A 383 8.81 -2.02 -6.85
CA THR A 383 9.36 -3.34 -6.46
C THR A 383 10.01 -4.14 -7.61
N ALA A 384 10.05 -3.61 -8.83
CA ALA A 384 10.55 -4.32 -10.01
C ALA A 384 11.99 -3.91 -10.41
N LEU A 385 13.00 -4.63 -9.88
CA LEU A 385 14.35 -4.62 -10.47
C LEU A 385 14.42 -5.56 -11.70
N PRO A 386 15.33 -5.31 -12.68
CA PRO A 386 15.03 -5.65 -14.07
C PRO A 386 15.58 -7.01 -14.55
N GLU A 387 14.70 -7.86 -15.08
CA GLU A 387 15.09 -8.97 -15.96
C GLU A 387 15.13 -8.50 -17.43
N SER A 388 16.32 -8.49 -18.04
CA SER A 388 16.47 -8.23 -19.49
C SER A 388 17.70 -8.91 -20.11
N VAL A 389 18.02 -10.13 -19.66
CA VAL A 389 19.07 -10.97 -20.27
C VAL A 389 18.55 -12.39 -20.57
N ASN A 390 17.66 -12.50 -21.57
CA ASN A 390 18.06 -13.25 -22.76
C ASN A 390 17.32 -12.80 -24.03
N LYS A 391 17.86 -13.15 -25.19
CA LYS A 391 17.33 -12.81 -26.52
C LYS A 391 16.91 -14.08 -27.29
N GLN A 392 16.19 -13.86 -28.41
CA GLN A 392 16.07 -14.77 -29.56
C GLN A 392 15.24 -16.06 -29.38
N ALA A 393 13.92 -15.88 -29.29
CA ALA A 393 13.04 -16.35 -30.37
C ALA A 393 11.94 -15.27 -30.55
N SER A 394 11.70 -14.59 -31.68
CA SER A 394 11.77 -14.97 -33.10
C SER A 394 10.58 -15.81 -33.61
N GLN A 395 9.35 -15.39 -33.30
CA GLN A 395 8.24 -15.37 -34.26
C GLN A 395 7.03 -14.60 -33.72
N SER A 396 6.49 -13.69 -34.53
CA SER A 396 5.08 -13.29 -34.43
C SER A 396 4.28 -14.05 -35.48
N PRO A 397 3.10 -14.55 -35.09
CA PRO A 397 1.89 -14.23 -35.83
C PRO A 397 0.88 -13.49 -34.94
N GLN A 398 -0.21 -13.05 -35.55
CA GLN A 398 -1.31 -12.34 -34.86
C GLN A 398 -2.29 -13.34 -34.21
N GLN A 399 -3.13 -12.82 -33.30
CA GLN A 399 -4.22 -13.47 -32.54
C GLN A 399 -3.84 -14.01 -31.15
N ASN A 400 -4.70 -13.66 -30.18
CA ASN A 400 -4.84 -14.20 -28.82
C ASN A 400 -3.62 -14.02 -27.87
N GLU A 401 -3.74 -13.89 -26.55
CA GLU A 401 -4.92 -13.82 -25.67
C GLU A 401 -4.62 -12.82 -24.52
N SER A 402 -5.45 -11.78 -24.36
CA SER A 402 -5.66 -11.14 -23.06
C SER A 402 -7.03 -11.63 -22.59
N ASN A 403 -7.04 -12.61 -21.69
CA ASN A 403 -8.22 -13.44 -21.43
C ASN A 403 -9.25 -12.76 -20.50
N GLU A 404 -9.82 -11.64 -20.97
CA GLU A 404 -11.06 -11.07 -20.44
C GLU A 404 -12.18 -12.10 -20.67
N SER A 405 -12.70 -12.72 -19.59
CA SER A 405 -13.75 -13.75 -19.74
C SER A 405 -14.96 -13.19 -20.50
N ILE A 406 -15.27 -13.80 -21.64
CA ILE A 406 -16.33 -13.34 -22.53
C ILE A 406 -17.67 -13.92 -22.05
N VAL A 407 -18.65 -13.05 -21.80
CA VAL A 407 -19.95 -13.45 -21.25
C VAL A 407 -21.07 -13.05 -22.20
N VAL A 408 -21.85 -14.03 -22.68
CA VAL A 408 -23.07 -13.71 -23.47
C VAL A 408 -24.27 -13.56 -22.55
N LEU A 409 -24.98 -12.43 -22.68
CA LEU A 409 -26.19 -12.12 -21.92
C LEU A 409 -27.42 -12.15 -22.85
N CYS A 410 -28.29 -13.15 -22.66
CA CYS A 410 -29.51 -13.36 -23.45
C CYS A 410 -30.75 -12.92 -22.66
N HIS A 411 -31.36 -11.81 -23.07
CA HIS A 411 -32.51 -11.25 -22.35
C HIS A 411 -33.42 -10.46 -23.28
N GLU A 412 -34.71 -10.78 -23.33
CA GLU A 412 -35.63 -10.16 -24.28
C GLU A 412 -35.93 -8.69 -23.90
N GLU A 413 -36.18 -8.41 -22.63
CA GLU A 413 -36.48 -7.06 -22.16
C GLU A 413 -35.22 -6.19 -22.10
N GLU A 414 -35.17 -5.14 -22.93
CA GLU A 414 -34.01 -4.27 -23.14
C GLU A 414 -33.48 -3.61 -21.86
N LYS A 415 -34.38 -3.20 -20.95
CA LYS A 415 -34.01 -2.44 -19.73
C LYS A 415 -33.23 -3.28 -18.72
N GLU A 416 -33.70 -4.50 -18.43
CA GLU A 416 -33.00 -5.42 -17.54
C GLU A 416 -31.70 -5.91 -18.19
N ARG A 417 -31.70 -6.15 -19.52
CA ARG A 417 -30.50 -6.50 -20.30
C ARG A 417 -29.41 -5.44 -20.17
N LYS A 418 -29.75 -4.16 -20.33
CA LYS A 418 -28.78 -3.06 -20.26
C LYS A 418 -28.20 -2.87 -18.85
N LEU A 419 -29.05 -2.97 -17.82
CA LEU A 419 -28.60 -2.88 -16.41
C LEU A 419 -27.59 -3.99 -16.05
N LEU A 420 -27.78 -5.20 -16.57
CA LEU A 420 -26.85 -6.31 -16.37
C LEU A 420 -25.58 -6.16 -17.21
N TYR A 421 -25.68 -5.68 -18.46
CA TYR A 421 -24.53 -5.36 -19.31
C TYR A 421 -23.59 -4.34 -18.65
N ASP A 422 -24.12 -3.20 -18.20
CA ASP A 422 -23.32 -2.13 -17.59
C ASP A 422 -22.60 -2.64 -16.33
N LYS A 423 -23.28 -3.45 -15.53
CA LYS A 423 -22.77 -3.98 -14.25
C LYS A 423 -21.72 -5.08 -14.40
N LEU A 424 -21.86 -5.95 -15.40
CA LEU A 424 -20.84 -6.97 -15.73
C LEU A 424 -19.62 -6.33 -16.41
N SER A 425 -19.83 -5.35 -17.29
CA SER A 425 -18.73 -4.61 -17.93
C SER A 425 -17.90 -3.84 -16.91
N GLN A 426 -18.53 -3.25 -15.88
CA GLN A 426 -17.84 -2.60 -14.75
C GLN A 426 -17.02 -3.58 -13.88
N GLN A 427 -17.25 -4.89 -14.00
CA GLN A 427 -16.47 -5.93 -13.31
C GLN A 427 -15.39 -6.57 -14.20
N GLY A 428 -15.12 -6.00 -15.39
CA GLY A 428 -14.04 -6.44 -16.28
C GLY A 428 -14.40 -7.61 -17.19
N TYR A 429 -15.68 -7.98 -17.31
CA TYR A 429 -16.14 -9.00 -18.25
C TYR A 429 -16.39 -8.42 -19.64
N ALA A 430 -15.98 -9.14 -20.69
CA ALA A 430 -16.28 -8.79 -22.08
C ALA A 430 -17.71 -9.24 -22.43
N VAL A 431 -18.71 -8.38 -22.17
CA VAL A 431 -20.13 -8.74 -22.31
C VAL A 431 -20.64 -8.60 -23.74
N ALA A 432 -21.37 -9.61 -24.25
CA ALA A 432 -22.07 -9.57 -25.53
C ALA A 432 -23.58 -9.80 -25.34
N CYS A 433 -24.41 -8.82 -25.68
CA CYS A 433 -25.86 -8.91 -25.52
C CYS A 433 -26.57 -9.58 -26.70
N ALA A 434 -27.55 -10.43 -26.39
CA ALA A 434 -28.51 -11.00 -27.32
C ALA A 434 -29.95 -10.67 -26.89
N GLU A 435 -30.82 -10.44 -27.87
CA GLU A 435 -32.21 -10.00 -27.65
C GLU A 435 -33.22 -11.15 -27.72
N ASN A 436 -32.80 -12.31 -28.25
CA ASN A 436 -33.61 -13.51 -28.39
C ASN A 436 -32.71 -14.73 -28.57
N GLU A 437 -33.30 -15.93 -28.49
CA GLU A 437 -32.58 -17.20 -28.57
C GLU A 437 -31.76 -17.40 -29.86
N GLU A 438 -32.26 -16.92 -31.00
CA GLU A 438 -31.60 -17.12 -32.28
C GLU A 438 -30.37 -16.21 -32.46
N THR A 439 -30.44 -14.97 -31.97
CA THR A 439 -29.27 -14.07 -31.89
C THR A 439 -28.27 -14.55 -30.86
N CYS A 440 -28.73 -15.07 -29.72
CA CYS A 440 -27.90 -15.69 -28.68
C CYS A 440 -27.08 -16.86 -29.21
N TRP A 441 -27.73 -17.79 -29.93
CA TRP A 441 -27.05 -18.92 -30.59
C TRP A 441 -26.01 -18.44 -31.62
N LYS A 442 -26.37 -17.47 -32.47
CA LYS A 442 -25.47 -16.92 -33.51
C LYS A 442 -24.26 -16.18 -32.91
N LEU A 443 -24.43 -15.46 -31.81
CA LEU A 443 -23.34 -14.76 -31.11
C LEU A 443 -22.42 -15.74 -30.39
N SER A 444 -22.97 -16.64 -29.57
CA SER A 444 -22.18 -17.59 -28.79
C SER A 444 -21.36 -18.54 -29.67
N ASN A 445 -21.92 -19.02 -30.79
CA ASN A 445 -21.20 -19.87 -31.74
C ASN A 445 -20.18 -19.10 -32.62
N LYS A 446 -20.19 -17.76 -32.58
CA LYS A 446 -19.20 -16.90 -33.25
C LYS A 446 -18.09 -16.43 -32.31
N LEU A 447 -18.43 -16.11 -31.06
CA LEU A 447 -17.54 -15.51 -30.05
C LEU A 447 -16.92 -16.55 -29.10
N ASN A 448 -17.52 -17.74 -28.99
CA ASN A 448 -17.05 -18.85 -28.14
C ASN A 448 -16.85 -18.47 -26.65
N PRO A 449 -17.87 -17.92 -25.98
CA PRO A 449 -17.77 -17.32 -24.64
C PRO A 449 -17.49 -18.34 -23.52
N ASP A 450 -16.96 -17.83 -22.40
CA ASP A 450 -16.68 -18.59 -21.17
C ASP A 450 -17.94 -18.86 -20.35
N ALA A 451 -18.97 -18.01 -20.44
CA ALA A 451 -20.25 -18.20 -19.76
C ALA A 451 -21.42 -17.58 -20.54
N LEU A 452 -22.62 -18.12 -20.32
CA LEU A 452 -23.86 -17.61 -20.91
C LEU A 452 -24.92 -17.42 -19.83
N ILE A 453 -25.35 -16.17 -19.64
CA ILE A 453 -26.37 -15.75 -18.68
C ILE A 453 -27.68 -15.49 -19.43
N PHE A 454 -28.80 -16.04 -18.97
CA PHE A 454 -30.09 -15.94 -19.64
C PHE A 454 -31.27 -15.92 -18.66
N LYS A 455 -32.42 -15.33 -19.02
CA LYS A 455 -33.64 -15.38 -18.17
C LYS A 455 -34.58 -16.53 -18.52
N SER A 456 -34.70 -16.83 -19.81
CA SER A 456 -35.30 -18.07 -20.29
C SER A 456 -34.58 -18.51 -21.55
N LEU A 457 -34.41 -19.82 -21.72
CA LEU A 457 -33.95 -20.47 -22.94
C LEU A 457 -34.74 -21.76 -23.12
N SER A 458 -35.34 -21.93 -24.29
CA SER A 458 -36.05 -23.15 -24.68
C SER A 458 -35.18 -24.40 -24.49
N ALA A 459 -35.82 -25.49 -24.09
CA ALA A 459 -35.12 -26.76 -23.85
C ALA A 459 -34.36 -27.24 -25.11
N GLU A 460 -34.90 -27.00 -26.31
CA GLU A 460 -34.21 -27.30 -27.57
C GLU A 460 -32.91 -26.50 -27.73
N LEU A 461 -32.89 -25.21 -27.38
CA LEU A 461 -31.70 -24.39 -27.55
C LEU A 461 -30.65 -24.66 -26.45
N GLN A 462 -31.08 -24.96 -25.23
CA GLN A 462 -30.19 -25.44 -24.17
C GLN A 462 -29.53 -26.78 -24.55
N ASP A 463 -30.29 -27.73 -25.11
CA ASP A 463 -29.74 -29.03 -25.51
C ASP A 463 -28.84 -28.91 -26.75
N ARG A 464 -29.13 -27.98 -27.66
CA ARG A 464 -28.21 -27.60 -28.75
C ARG A 464 -26.88 -27.03 -28.25
N PHE A 465 -26.85 -26.27 -27.15
CA PHE A 465 -25.59 -25.86 -26.53
C PHE A 465 -24.83 -27.06 -25.94
N LYS A 466 -25.52 -27.94 -25.22
CA LYS A 466 -24.94 -29.15 -24.60
C LYS A 466 -24.43 -30.18 -25.61
N THR A 467 -25.03 -30.27 -26.80
CA THR A 467 -24.63 -31.19 -27.88
C THR A 467 -23.66 -30.57 -28.90
N SER A 468 -23.37 -29.27 -28.82
CA SER A 468 -22.44 -28.59 -29.72
C SER A 468 -20.98 -28.93 -29.41
N LYS A 469 -20.28 -29.57 -30.36
CA LYS A 469 -18.84 -29.93 -30.27
C LYS A 469 -17.87 -28.77 -29.93
N LYS A 470 -18.32 -27.51 -29.95
CA LYS A 470 -17.53 -26.33 -29.54
C LYS A 470 -17.93 -25.73 -28.20
N LEU A 471 -19.18 -25.92 -27.75
CA LEU A 471 -19.77 -25.23 -26.60
C LEU A 471 -20.25 -26.19 -25.50
N SER A 472 -20.16 -27.51 -25.73
CA SER A 472 -20.48 -28.56 -24.77
C SER A 472 -19.50 -28.58 -23.60
N GLY A 473 -19.78 -27.75 -22.58
CA GLY A 473 -18.93 -27.56 -21.40
C GLY A 473 -18.99 -26.15 -20.81
N MET A 474 -19.46 -25.17 -21.59
CA MET A 474 -19.65 -23.78 -21.14
C MET A 474 -20.77 -23.70 -20.08
N PRO A 475 -20.57 -23.03 -18.93
CA PRO A 475 -21.61 -22.80 -17.93
C PRO A 475 -22.78 -21.94 -18.48
N LEU A 476 -23.99 -22.43 -18.18
CA LEU A 476 -25.27 -21.84 -18.52
C LEU A 476 -25.95 -21.40 -17.22
N LEU A 477 -26.17 -20.08 -17.07
CA LEU A 477 -26.61 -19.43 -15.83
C LEU A 477 -27.98 -18.78 -16.02
N GLU A 478 -29.00 -19.32 -15.34
CA GLU A 478 -30.38 -18.87 -15.45
C GLU A 478 -30.71 -17.76 -14.42
N ILE A 479 -31.35 -16.68 -14.85
CA ILE A 479 -31.86 -15.58 -14.03
C ILE A 479 -33.29 -15.93 -13.61
N PRO A 480 -33.57 -16.21 -12.32
CA PRO A 480 -34.83 -16.81 -11.91
C PRO A 480 -36.03 -15.85 -11.95
N ASP A 481 -37.12 -16.29 -12.59
CA ASP A 481 -38.45 -15.71 -12.43
C ASP A 481 -38.99 -15.94 -11.01
N LYS A 482 -39.85 -15.02 -10.54
CA LYS A 482 -40.01 -14.76 -9.09
C LYS A 482 -40.77 -15.85 -8.30
N VAL A 483 -40.20 -16.11 -7.12
CA VAL A 483 -40.50 -17.15 -6.12
C VAL A 483 -41.98 -17.44 -5.83
N SER A 484 -42.31 -18.73 -5.74
CA SER A 484 -43.52 -19.26 -5.09
C SER A 484 -43.29 -20.73 -4.66
N ASN A 485 -43.98 -21.37 -3.71
CA ASN A 485 -45.08 -20.87 -2.88
C ASN A 485 -45.26 -21.72 -1.58
N HIS A 486 -45.19 -21.10 -0.39
CA HIS A 486 -45.94 -21.48 0.84
C HIS A 486 -45.52 -20.58 2.03
N GLY A 487 -46.49 -20.12 2.83
CA GLY A 487 -46.26 -19.27 4.02
C GLY A 487 -46.49 -17.77 3.74
N PRO A 488 -47.50 -17.13 4.39
CA PRO A 488 -47.88 -15.75 4.06
C PRO A 488 -47.12 -14.71 4.90
N ASN A 489 -46.18 -14.00 4.29
CA ASN A 489 -45.92 -12.58 4.59
C ASN A 489 -45.13 -11.92 3.44
N ASP A 490 -45.90 -11.47 2.46
CA ASP A 490 -45.67 -10.39 1.50
C ASP A 490 -44.34 -9.61 1.54
N THR A 491 -43.58 -9.76 0.44
CA THR A 491 -43.00 -8.66 -0.37
C THR A 491 -41.89 -7.76 0.25
N GLN A 492 -40.96 -7.16 -0.50
CA GLN A 492 -40.98 -6.85 -1.93
C GLN A 492 -39.56 -6.74 -2.55
N CYS A 493 -39.34 -7.47 -3.65
CA CYS A 493 -38.55 -7.06 -4.82
C CYS A 493 -37.18 -6.32 -4.65
N HIS A 494 -36.13 -7.01 -4.17
CA HIS A 494 -34.73 -6.64 -4.45
C HIS A 494 -33.85 -7.90 -4.60
N LEU A 495 -32.97 -7.92 -5.61
CA LEU A 495 -31.78 -8.78 -5.66
C LEU A 495 -30.55 -7.88 -5.66
N LYS A 496 -29.76 -7.93 -4.58
CA LYS A 496 -28.56 -7.10 -4.38
C LYS A 496 -27.41 -7.66 -5.24
N PRO A 497 -26.32 -6.92 -5.51
CA PRO A 497 -25.04 -7.61 -5.75
C PRO A 497 -24.74 -8.54 -4.57
N ILE A 498 -24.17 -9.72 -4.82
CA ILE A 498 -23.69 -10.59 -3.73
C ILE A 498 -22.37 -10.03 -3.21
N THR A 499 -22.46 -8.91 -2.50
CA THR A 499 -21.41 -8.41 -1.63
C THR A 499 -21.27 -9.35 -0.43
N GLN A 500 -20.10 -9.40 0.20
CA GLN A 500 -19.82 -10.23 1.38
C GLN A 500 -20.86 -10.02 2.52
N GLN A 501 -21.45 -8.82 2.62
CA GLN A 501 -22.53 -8.49 3.55
C GLN A 501 -23.85 -9.26 3.33
N GLN A 502 -24.17 -9.71 2.11
CA GLN A 502 -25.35 -10.55 1.88
C GLN A 502 -25.21 -11.93 2.50
N LEU A 503 -24.00 -12.50 2.49
CA LEU A 503 -23.75 -13.81 3.09
C LEU A 503 -23.91 -13.75 4.61
N SER A 504 -23.53 -12.63 5.24
CA SER A 504 -23.79 -12.38 6.67
C SER A 504 -25.27 -12.13 7.02
N GLU A 505 -26.12 -11.71 6.07
CA GLU A 505 -27.58 -11.62 6.31
C GLU A 505 -28.24 -13.01 6.31
N VAL A 506 -27.78 -13.94 5.47
CA VAL A 506 -28.26 -15.35 5.49
C VAL A 506 -27.95 -16.01 6.84
N LEU A 507 -26.81 -15.69 7.45
CA LEU A 507 -26.42 -16.19 8.77
C LEU A 507 -27.31 -15.68 9.92
N ARG A 508 -27.97 -14.52 9.79
CA ARG A 508 -28.94 -14.04 10.79
C ARG A 508 -30.27 -14.81 10.75
N GLN A 509 -30.70 -15.27 9.57
CA GLN A 509 -32.07 -15.78 9.39
C GLN A 509 -32.33 -17.17 10.00
N TYR A 510 -31.28 -17.85 10.51
CA TYR A 510 -31.39 -19.06 11.32
C TYR A 510 -31.43 -18.82 12.84
N GLY A 511 -31.68 -17.57 13.28
CA GLY A 511 -31.97 -17.27 14.69
C GLY A 511 -30.75 -17.06 15.58
N LEU A 512 -29.61 -16.69 15.00
CA LEU A 512 -28.41 -16.29 15.73
C LEU A 512 -28.31 -14.75 15.80
N GLU A 513 -29.14 -14.14 16.62
CA GLU A 513 -29.12 -12.69 16.89
C GLU A 513 -29.16 -12.35 18.40
N HIS A 514 -28.30 -11.41 18.79
CA HIS A 514 -28.38 -10.54 19.97
C HIS A 514 -28.53 -11.16 21.38
N SER A 515 -27.41 -11.16 22.12
CA SER A 515 -27.35 -10.37 23.36
C SER A 515 -26.89 -8.92 23.02
N LYS A 516 -27.18 -7.94 23.89
CA LYS A 516 -27.17 -6.50 23.53
C LYS A 516 -26.05 -5.69 24.21
N ALA A 517 -25.72 -4.58 23.55
CA ALA A 517 -25.04 -3.36 24.01
C ALA A 517 -23.50 -3.32 23.96
N GLY A 518 -22.98 -2.15 23.55
CA GLY A 518 -21.54 -1.83 23.47
C GLY A 518 -20.95 -1.96 22.06
N GLN A 519 -20.61 -0.82 21.44
CA GLN A 519 -19.58 -0.80 20.39
C GLN A 519 -18.25 -0.54 21.08
N ASN A 520 -17.36 -1.52 21.08
CA ASN A 520 -16.01 -1.38 21.62
C ASN A 520 -15.08 -0.79 20.56
N THR A 521 -15.40 0.43 20.13
CA THR A 521 -14.53 1.23 19.27
C THR A 521 -13.45 1.89 20.13
N LEU A 522 -12.18 1.72 19.79
CA LEU A 522 -11.02 2.21 20.54
C LEU A 522 -10.33 3.30 19.70
N MET A 523 -10.00 4.45 20.29
CA MET A 523 -9.27 5.51 19.58
C MET A 523 -7.78 5.45 19.87
N VAL A 524 -6.93 5.58 18.85
CA VAL A 524 -5.46 5.64 18.97
C VAL A 524 -4.98 6.98 18.43
N VAL A 525 -4.33 7.78 19.27
CA VAL A 525 -3.80 9.11 18.95
C VAL A 525 -2.28 9.06 19.06
N GLU A 526 -1.61 9.02 17.91
CA GLU A 526 -0.18 8.72 17.75
C GLU A 526 0.34 9.38 16.46
N ASP A 527 1.41 10.15 16.53
CA ASP A 527 1.97 10.87 15.38
C ASP A 527 2.99 10.05 14.57
N ASP A 528 3.75 9.16 15.22
CA ASP A 528 4.59 8.19 14.51
C ASP A 528 3.70 7.16 13.80
N MET A 529 3.63 7.26 12.47
CA MET A 529 2.86 6.39 11.60
C MET A 529 3.20 4.89 11.80
N ILE A 530 4.46 4.52 12.08
CA ILE A 530 4.86 3.12 12.23
C ILE A 530 4.37 2.57 13.56
N LEU A 531 4.50 3.33 14.66
CA LEU A 531 3.94 2.95 15.95
C LEU A 531 2.41 2.93 15.92
N ARG A 532 1.79 3.84 15.16
CA ARG A 532 0.33 3.92 15.02
C ARG A 532 -0.22 2.70 14.27
N GLU A 533 0.24 2.42 13.06
CA GLU A 533 -0.24 1.26 12.28
C GLU A 533 0.02 -0.06 13.05
N LEU A 534 1.19 -0.21 13.67
CA LEU A 534 1.51 -1.38 14.51
C LEU A 534 0.56 -1.51 15.71
N THR A 535 0.12 -0.41 16.30
CA THR A 535 -0.88 -0.41 17.40
C THR A 535 -2.29 -0.69 16.89
N ILE A 536 -2.63 -0.27 15.67
CA ILE A 536 -3.90 -0.60 15.00
C ILE A 536 -3.95 -2.10 14.70
N ASP A 537 -2.96 -2.64 13.97
CA ASP A 537 -2.84 -4.07 13.63
C ASP A 537 -3.05 -4.96 14.86
N MET A 538 -2.34 -4.65 15.96
CA MET A 538 -2.42 -5.40 17.21
C MET A 538 -3.81 -5.33 17.88
N LEU A 539 -4.52 -4.21 17.76
CA LEU A 539 -5.86 -4.05 18.32
C LEU A 539 -6.94 -4.71 17.44
N GLU A 540 -6.80 -4.67 16.12
CA GLU A 540 -7.71 -5.36 15.19
C GLU A 540 -7.54 -6.89 15.24
N ASP A 541 -6.30 -7.40 15.36
CA ASP A 541 -6.01 -8.81 15.68
C ASP A 541 -6.69 -9.27 16.99
N ALA A 542 -6.89 -8.33 17.93
CA ALA A 542 -7.61 -8.57 19.19
C ALA A 542 -9.15 -8.35 19.10
N ASN A 543 -9.71 -8.24 17.88
CA ASN A 543 -11.13 -7.98 17.57
C ASN A 543 -11.69 -6.62 18.06
N TRP A 544 -10.86 -5.60 18.22
CA TRP A 544 -11.33 -4.23 18.48
C TRP A 544 -11.54 -3.47 17.16
N SER A 545 -12.49 -2.53 17.15
CA SER A 545 -12.65 -1.59 16.03
C SER A 545 -11.86 -0.34 16.34
N VAL A 546 -10.91 0.07 15.50
CA VAL A 546 -10.00 1.18 15.82
C VAL A 546 -10.36 2.47 15.07
N LEU A 547 -10.19 3.62 15.73
CA LEU A 547 -10.20 4.95 15.15
C LEU A 547 -8.81 5.60 15.34
N SER A 548 -8.11 5.88 14.25
CA SER A 548 -6.76 6.45 14.26
C SER A 548 -6.76 7.98 14.12
N ALA A 549 -5.88 8.67 14.84
CA ALA A 549 -5.63 10.10 14.68
C ALA A 549 -4.14 10.43 14.80
N GLU A 550 -3.64 11.38 13.98
CA GLU A 550 -2.21 11.70 13.91
C GLU A 550 -1.76 12.80 14.90
N ASN A 551 -2.69 13.40 15.64
CA ASN A 551 -2.48 14.47 16.60
C ASN A 551 -3.79 14.76 17.37
N GLY A 552 -3.69 15.53 18.47
CA GLY A 552 -4.84 15.88 19.30
C GLY A 552 -5.95 16.65 18.55
N ARG A 553 -5.63 17.45 17.53
CA ARG A 553 -6.65 18.20 16.77
C ARG A 553 -7.52 17.27 15.93
N MET A 554 -6.91 16.31 15.23
CA MET A 554 -7.65 15.31 14.45
C MET A 554 -8.47 14.39 15.36
N ALA A 555 -7.95 14.00 16.52
CA ALA A 555 -8.70 13.22 17.50
C ALA A 555 -9.97 13.96 17.97
N LEU A 556 -9.88 15.25 18.32
CA LEU A 556 -11.06 16.07 18.68
C LEU A 556 -12.04 16.24 17.51
N GLN A 557 -11.55 16.33 16.28
CA GLN A 557 -12.41 16.38 15.09
C GLN A 557 -13.19 15.08 14.91
N HIS A 558 -12.53 13.91 15.01
CA HIS A 558 -13.20 12.61 14.95
C HIS A 558 -14.20 12.41 16.10
N LEU A 559 -13.91 12.88 17.32
CA LEU A 559 -14.85 12.88 18.45
C LEU A 559 -16.06 13.81 18.25
N HIS A 560 -15.97 14.81 17.36
CA HIS A 560 -17.07 15.72 17.02
C HIS A 560 -17.92 15.21 15.85
N GLU A 561 -17.30 14.54 14.87
CA GLU A 561 -17.97 14.02 13.67
C GLU A 561 -18.60 12.63 13.88
N THR A 562 -18.06 11.82 14.79
CA THR A 562 -18.51 10.43 15.00
C THR A 562 -19.71 10.36 15.95
N LYS A 563 -20.79 9.70 15.51
CA LYS A 563 -22.03 9.55 16.31
C LYS A 563 -21.94 8.60 17.50
N ASN A 564 -20.91 7.76 17.53
CA ASN A 564 -20.63 6.80 18.60
C ASN A 564 -19.27 7.16 19.17
N LEU A 565 -19.19 7.48 20.48
CA LEU A 565 -17.93 7.81 21.13
C LEU A 565 -17.11 6.52 21.36
N PRO A 566 -15.76 6.59 21.34
CA PRO A 566 -14.91 5.45 21.61
C PRO A 566 -15.03 5.01 23.08
N ALA A 567 -14.92 3.71 23.33
CA ALA A 567 -14.92 3.10 24.66
C ALA A 567 -13.63 3.39 25.46
N LEU A 568 -12.52 3.72 24.76
CA LEU A 568 -11.24 4.13 25.35
C LEU A 568 -10.42 4.92 24.31
N ILE A 569 -9.55 5.82 24.78
CA ILE A 569 -8.54 6.51 23.97
C ILE A 569 -7.13 6.10 24.44
N LEU A 570 -6.27 5.63 23.52
CA LEU A 570 -4.82 5.55 23.70
C LEU A 570 -4.16 6.81 23.14
N LEU A 571 -3.18 7.37 23.86
CA LEU A 571 -2.66 8.72 23.61
C LEU A 571 -1.15 8.82 23.87
N ASP A 572 -0.32 9.19 22.88
CA ASP A 572 1.01 9.76 23.20
C ASP A 572 0.84 11.24 23.63
N LEU A 573 1.76 11.70 24.47
CA LEU A 573 1.85 13.09 24.91
C LEU A 573 2.65 13.95 23.91
N SER A 574 3.58 13.37 23.16
CA SER A 574 4.69 14.08 22.50
C SER A 574 4.42 14.48 21.04
N MET A 575 3.17 14.81 20.70
CA MET A 575 2.70 14.95 19.32
C MET A 575 2.78 16.40 18.79
N PRO A 576 2.98 16.61 17.47
CA PRO A 576 2.95 17.92 16.82
C PRO A 576 1.51 18.44 16.63
N VAL A 577 1.39 19.74 16.31
CA VAL A 577 0.14 20.51 16.06
C VAL A 577 -0.79 20.68 17.27
N MET A 578 -0.96 19.64 18.09
CA MET A 578 -1.61 19.65 19.40
C MET A 578 -1.08 18.45 20.19
N ASP A 579 -0.37 18.74 21.28
CA ASP A 579 0.19 17.72 22.17
C ASP A 579 -0.90 17.02 23.01
N GLY A 580 -0.53 15.93 23.68
CA GLY A 580 -1.49 15.14 24.46
C GLY A 580 -2.02 15.84 25.71
N TYR A 581 -1.30 16.83 26.26
CA TYR A 581 -1.78 17.63 27.39
C TYR A 581 -2.84 18.66 26.94
N GLU A 582 -2.61 19.36 25.82
CA GLU A 582 -3.61 20.25 25.23
C GLU A 582 -4.86 19.47 24.77
N PHE A 583 -4.68 18.27 24.23
CA PHE A 583 -5.78 17.35 23.94
C PHE A 583 -6.58 17.00 25.20
N LEU A 584 -5.92 16.61 26.30
CA LEU A 584 -6.60 16.28 27.56
C LEU A 584 -7.37 17.47 28.16
N ILE A 585 -6.81 18.68 28.12
CA ILE A 585 -7.52 19.91 28.54
C ILE A 585 -8.83 20.07 27.76
N ARG A 586 -8.78 19.94 26.43
CA ARG A 586 -9.94 20.12 25.54
C ARG A 586 -10.96 18.97 25.65
N LEU A 587 -10.48 17.74 25.89
CA LEU A 587 -11.32 16.56 26.12
C LEU A 587 -12.11 16.68 27.45
N ARG A 588 -11.43 17.07 28.53
CA ARG A 588 -12.04 17.23 29.86
C ARG A 588 -12.89 18.51 29.99
N ALA A 589 -12.61 19.54 29.19
CA ALA A 589 -13.46 20.74 29.10
C ALA A 589 -14.85 20.50 28.49
N ASN A 590 -15.05 19.42 27.72
CA ASN A 590 -16.34 19.12 27.08
C ASN A 590 -17.19 18.18 27.97
N PRO A 591 -18.39 18.60 28.42
CA PRO A 591 -19.26 17.76 29.25
C PRO A 591 -19.66 16.41 28.65
N GLN A 592 -19.58 16.26 27.32
CA GLN A 592 -19.86 15.00 26.61
C GLN A 592 -18.66 14.05 26.53
N TRP A 593 -17.43 14.56 26.68
CA TRP A 593 -16.19 13.78 26.52
C TRP A 593 -15.40 13.64 27.83
N GLN A 594 -15.72 14.44 28.85
CA GLN A 594 -15.06 14.41 30.17
C GLN A 594 -15.03 13.02 30.83
N ILE A 595 -16.01 12.15 30.53
CA ILE A 595 -16.12 10.77 31.05
C ILE A 595 -15.35 9.72 30.25
N LEU A 596 -14.84 10.04 29.05
CA LEU A 596 -14.17 9.05 28.20
C LEU A 596 -12.84 8.62 28.84
N PRO A 597 -12.60 7.32 29.06
CA PRO A 597 -11.34 6.90 29.66
C PRO A 597 -10.19 7.12 28.69
N VAL A 598 -9.00 7.42 29.23
CA VAL A 598 -7.77 7.65 28.47
C VAL A 598 -6.63 6.88 29.10
N VAL A 599 -5.82 6.18 28.29
CA VAL A 599 -4.55 5.58 28.70
C VAL A 599 -3.42 6.22 27.91
N VAL A 600 -2.39 6.69 28.62
CA VAL A 600 -1.23 7.35 28.00
C VAL A 600 -0.17 6.31 27.61
N LEU A 601 0.38 6.44 26.41
CA LEU A 601 1.51 5.66 25.90
C LEU A 601 2.72 6.60 25.72
N THR A 602 3.60 6.72 26.73
CA THR A 602 4.74 7.66 26.67
C THR A 602 6.06 6.97 26.32
N SER A 603 6.84 7.57 25.41
CA SER A 603 8.23 7.17 25.15
C SER A 603 9.22 7.66 26.21
N ASN A 604 8.84 8.56 27.12
CA ASN A 604 9.76 9.20 28.08
C ASN A 604 9.32 9.02 29.54
N PRO A 605 10.28 8.86 30.48
CA PRO A 605 9.97 8.69 31.89
C PRO A 605 9.47 10.02 32.48
N LEU A 606 8.16 10.09 32.72
CA LEU A 606 7.49 11.25 33.30
C LEU A 606 8.06 11.58 34.70
N THR A 607 8.30 12.87 34.92
CA THR A 607 8.67 13.43 36.23
C THR A 607 7.52 13.26 37.24
N ALA A 608 7.81 13.47 38.53
CA ALA A 608 6.78 13.44 39.57
C ALA A 608 5.67 14.47 39.29
N GLU A 609 6.04 15.70 38.89
CA GLU A 609 5.10 16.77 38.60
C GLU A 609 4.20 16.48 37.38
N GLU A 610 4.73 15.82 36.34
CA GLU A 610 3.93 15.36 35.19
C GLU A 610 3.01 14.18 35.54
N LYS A 611 3.44 13.28 36.44
CA LYS A 611 2.59 12.20 36.94
C LYS A 611 1.44 12.74 37.79
N ASP A 612 1.72 13.67 38.70
CA ASP A 612 0.69 14.34 39.51
C ASP A 612 -0.30 15.12 38.64
N LYS A 613 0.14 15.71 37.52
CA LYS A 613 -0.74 16.37 36.53
C LYS A 613 -1.61 15.41 35.71
N LEU A 614 -1.22 14.14 35.58
CA LEU A 614 -1.99 13.11 34.86
C LEU A 614 -2.90 12.30 35.79
N MET A 615 -2.53 12.13 37.05
CA MET A 615 -3.34 11.46 38.07
C MET A 615 -4.73 12.13 38.20
N GLY A 616 -5.79 11.31 38.11
CA GLY A 616 -7.18 11.78 38.10
C GLY A 616 -7.70 12.32 36.76
N CYS A 617 -6.83 12.60 35.79
CA CYS A 617 -7.22 12.98 34.42
C CYS A 617 -7.18 11.81 33.43
N VAL A 618 -6.34 10.79 33.67
CA VAL A 618 -6.21 9.57 32.85
C VAL A 618 -6.36 8.32 33.71
N ASN A 619 -6.78 7.21 33.08
CA ASN A 619 -7.09 5.93 33.73
C ASN A 619 -5.87 5.00 33.82
N GLY A 620 -4.81 5.28 33.05
CA GLY A 620 -3.56 4.54 33.09
C GLY A 620 -2.43 5.28 32.35
N VAL A 621 -1.19 4.96 32.70
CA VAL A 621 0.01 5.49 32.05
C VAL A 621 0.98 4.34 31.83
N LEU A 622 1.35 4.12 30.57
CA LEU A 622 2.23 3.05 30.11
C LEU A 622 3.47 3.65 29.45
N SER A 623 4.62 3.02 29.72
CA SER A 623 5.92 3.43 29.20
C SER A 623 6.31 2.55 28.02
N LYS A 624 6.47 3.14 26.83
CA LYS A 624 6.89 2.43 25.60
C LYS A 624 8.31 1.83 25.68
N LYS A 625 9.07 2.12 26.76
CA LYS A 625 10.45 1.62 26.97
C LYS A 625 10.57 0.39 27.87
N ASP A 626 9.55 0.09 28.67
CA ASP A 626 9.63 -0.94 29.73
C ASP A 626 9.07 -2.32 29.29
N TYR A 627 8.65 -2.45 28.03
CA TYR A 627 8.01 -3.64 27.45
C TYR A 627 8.55 -3.89 26.03
N ASN A 628 8.69 -5.15 25.60
CA ASN A 628 8.72 -5.45 24.17
C ASN A 628 7.30 -5.34 23.59
N HIS A 629 7.13 -5.20 22.27
CA HIS A 629 5.80 -5.09 21.63
C HIS A 629 4.83 -6.21 22.06
N HIS A 630 5.31 -7.44 22.28
CA HIS A 630 4.49 -8.57 22.73
C HIS A 630 4.13 -8.50 24.23
N ASP A 631 5.04 -8.00 25.08
CA ASP A 631 4.76 -7.83 26.52
C ASP A 631 3.79 -6.67 26.75
N LEU A 632 3.92 -5.60 25.95
CA LEU A 632 2.99 -4.47 25.96
C LEU A 632 1.59 -4.91 25.51
N PHE A 633 1.51 -5.83 24.54
CA PHE A 633 0.25 -6.41 24.09
C PHE A 633 -0.48 -7.21 25.17
N GLU A 634 0.21 -8.15 25.82
CA GLU A 634 -0.38 -8.92 26.93
C GLU A 634 -0.81 -8.00 28.08
N HIS A 635 0.03 -7.02 28.44
CA HIS A 635 -0.31 -6.06 29.50
C HIS A 635 -1.49 -5.16 29.11
N LEU A 636 -1.59 -4.71 27.86
CA LEU A 636 -2.77 -4.02 27.35
C LEU A 636 -4.00 -4.96 27.38
N HIS A 637 -3.95 -6.14 26.77
CA HIS A 637 -5.09 -7.04 26.66
C HIS A 637 -5.65 -7.46 28.03
N GLN A 638 -4.79 -7.68 29.02
CA GLN A 638 -5.21 -7.98 30.39
C GLN A 638 -5.86 -6.76 31.07
N ASN A 639 -5.19 -5.60 31.09
CA ASN A 639 -5.72 -4.39 31.75
C ASN A 639 -6.97 -3.82 31.05
N LEU A 640 -7.04 -3.82 29.72
CA LEU A 640 -8.17 -3.31 28.94
C LEU A 640 -9.47 -4.03 29.32
N ASN A 641 -9.40 -5.34 29.54
CA ASN A 641 -10.52 -6.16 29.97
C ASN A 641 -10.95 -5.92 31.43
N GLU A 642 -10.18 -5.18 32.23
CA GLU A 642 -10.58 -4.75 33.58
C GLU A 642 -11.03 -3.28 33.57
N LEU A 643 -10.26 -2.39 32.94
CA LEU A 643 -10.57 -0.96 32.73
C LEU A 643 -11.94 -0.71 32.07
N ILE A 644 -12.39 -1.62 31.20
CA ILE A 644 -13.68 -1.50 30.49
C ILE A 644 -14.83 -2.16 31.28
N LYS A 645 -14.54 -2.97 32.30
CA LYS A 645 -15.53 -3.48 33.26
C LYS A 645 -15.77 -2.49 34.40
N ASP A 646 -14.69 -1.96 34.99
CA ASP A 646 -14.73 -0.91 36.00
C ASP A 646 -14.92 0.47 35.35
N ASN A 647 -16.03 0.59 34.62
CA ASN A 647 -16.42 1.75 33.82
C ASN A 647 -16.95 2.90 34.71
N GLN A 648 -16.13 3.31 35.67
CA GLN A 648 -16.34 4.40 36.61
C GLN A 648 -15.40 5.55 36.24
N ALA A 649 -15.91 6.78 36.24
CA ALA A 649 -15.04 7.96 36.14
C ALA A 649 -14.10 8.01 37.35
N PRO A 650 -12.85 8.48 37.20
CA PRO A 650 -11.90 8.51 38.31
C PRO A 650 -12.46 9.33 39.48
N GLU A 651 -12.39 8.78 40.68
CA GLU A 651 -12.87 9.46 41.89
C GLU A 651 -12.18 10.82 42.02
N ASN A 652 -12.97 11.86 42.34
CA ASN A 652 -12.57 13.27 42.41
C ASN A 652 -12.25 13.97 41.07
N LEU A 653 -12.80 13.51 39.94
CA LEU A 653 -12.69 14.19 38.62
C LEU A 653 -12.96 15.71 38.70
N ALA A 654 -13.96 16.16 39.47
CA ALA A 654 -14.32 17.59 39.58
C ALA A 654 -13.26 18.43 40.32
N GLU A 655 -12.73 17.92 41.44
CA GLU A 655 -11.70 18.61 42.25
C GLU A 655 -10.36 18.66 41.50
N ASN A 656 -10.05 17.61 40.74
CA ASN A 656 -8.87 17.56 39.87
C ASN A 656 -9.03 18.47 38.65
N ILE A 657 -10.24 18.61 38.10
CA ILE A 657 -10.55 19.62 37.07
C ILE A 657 -10.28 21.03 37.61
N GLU A 658 -10.77 21.42 38.79
CA GLU A 658 -10.50 22.77 39.32
C GLU A 658 -9.00 23.01 39.59
N ASN A 659 -8.25 22.01 40.06
CA ASN A 659 -6.79 22.09 40.21
C ASN A 659 -6.04 22.17 38.86
N PHE A 660 -6.54 21.53 37.81
CA PHE A 660 -5.94 21.54 36.47
C PHE A 660 -6.23 22.86 35.73
N PHE A 661 -7.45 23.40 35.87
CA PHE A 661 -7.87 24.66 35.25
C PHE A 661 -7.40 25.93 36.00
N SER A 662 -6.80 25.80 37.19
CA SER A 662 -6.29 26.93 37.98
C SER A 662 -4.78 27.20 37.84
N GLN A 663 -4.04 26.38 37.08
CA GLN A 663 -2.61 26.57 36.86
C GLN A 663 -2.28 27.50 35.67
N PRO A 664 -1.12 28.22 35.71
CA PRO A 664 -0.89 29.39 34.87
C PRO A 664 -0.80 29.17 33.35
N LEU A 665 -0.60 27.94 32.86
CA LEU A 665 -0.54 27.65 31.41
C LEU A 665 -1.75 28.16 30.63
N LEU A 666 -2.94 28.17 31.24
CA LEU A 666 -4.17 28.66 30.60
C LEU A 666 -4.09 30.14 30.20
N SER A 667 -3.23 30.94 30.85
CA SER A 667 -3.02 32.35 30.47
C SER A 667 -2.26 32.51 29.14
N GLU A 668 -1.34 31.61 28.81
CA GLU A 668 -0.64 31.60 27.52
C GLU A 668 -1.46 30.94 26.40
N VAL A 669 -2.21 29.87 26.72
CA VAL A 669 -3.00 29.12 25.73
C VAL A 669 -4.24 29.92 25.30
N LEU A 670 -5.01 30.49 26.23
CA LEU A 670 -6.16 31.34 25.89
C LEU A 670 -5.74 32.67 25.25
N GLY A 671 -4.52 33.14 25.51
CA GLY A 671 -3.95 34.33 24.87
C GLY A 671 -3.74 34.19 23.35
N LYS A 672 -3.74 32.96 22.82
CA LYS A 672 -3.54 32.65 21.38
C LYS A 672 -4.83 32.33 20.62
N VAL A 673 -6.01 32.49 21.24
CA VAL A 673 -7.31 32.27 20.59
C VAL A 673 -8.13 33.57 20.60
N LYS A 674 -7.80 34.47 19.67
CA LYS A 674 -8.57 35.67 19.35
C LYS A 674 -8.31 36.16 17.92
#